data_AF-A0A061PCB5-F1
#
_entry.id   AF-A0A061PCB5-F1
#
_cell.length_a   1.000
_cell.length_b   1.000
_cell.length_c   1.000
_cell.angle_alpha   90.00
_cell.angle_beta   90.00
_cell.angle_gamma   90.00
#
_symmetry.space_group_name_H-M   'P 1'
#
loop_
_entity.id
_entity.type
_entity.pdbx_description
1 polymer ?
#
loop_
_entity_poly.entity_id
_entity_poly.type
_entity_poly.pdbx_seq_one_letter_code
_entity_poly.pdbx_strand_id
1 'polypeptide(L)'
;MIMFKRWLPAALAFLLVASPYGSVAKAVQDQGFINPPDHYKASVFGDLGGQNSITAENFEIDTNDDGTLYMRSSNNQGKIASNSEGIAYTYKQISESSNFNLSTTVTVEDWTPNNQVSFGIMVRDEILKNENDEHFTGDYLAVGALDQEMKGFYNKNDRSSIEKDHWSFDDSDPPHGNKEYSLALIKSGDVYQLSVNGEHQIVEDFDAALSYGGFFTARNTAVTFSEYKVDVLSDEADGASLVVDDQRVKKEYLKGEDLNLEGLRVHVESANGSERRVNEDEWIVTGYDPQETGDQQINIHYNGLTEEIEVTVHPLSVTDLTVEYAPAKSTYYVGDILNTDGLEIEAEYNDGYKHGPLEHTEVSFQIQGKTVHPGEILESPGEKTVWVVSDDYFRALDSFTIDIRDEAITELEIRQAPVKTSYFIGEEFEPAGTMVYAHYEDGEEVRIGLQEVEIDDVNTDHIGRKTVEISYKGEVASFDIEVKEPEVTHIEIVEYPKTTYEIGQPFDPNGLEVVYAYDNGDQTTVEEETLSLDISEYDELEPGRYEIVIEANGKAFKAIKLPVIVQNPREHQWESIVFGQSIGEDTNSIKEHEGGNIELYAHGNAGKVTQDHDGISYYYTELNAEGDNFDLSADIEVIEYAKAPHDGQESFGIMARDAIGPAWDSGVFSSNVATVGGFSGGTSEANGTQLYVRSGVISPDGEGSEGIQKNMIREERPGSSNTFPATEYRLQLTKTNSGFKGSLNGENQTIIFEPDILSVQDDKMYVGFFVAREATINVHNIDLSVTDANVDPPKVAPPSEPVEPTLNIVSLERTSDTETYHVKAESNTEGTLRLIQEGQVIKEEGKMSSGVVLPIHAPLNDNEQTRFTAVFIPDDSKNLSNDQPIIKNFTVINRTFQDEIHVTPEGHHTGEGTRNDPVDVDTAIDFVSRGQTILLHDGHYIRDEKLNIRKYNDGAEGEMKTLKAKKGSHPVIDFNSVSEGAVLSGDYWHIEGIDFARSAGNTKGFVIGGSHNIVENSRFYENGDTGLQISRTDPSEDDISMWPSHNLVLNSTSFDNRDPAENNADGFAAKLTSGEGNVFRGAIAHNNIDDGFDLYAKVGTGAIGAVVIEDSIAYRNGTLTNGSAGGGDKNGFKLGGEGIYVPHIIRNSIAFENGSTGFTSNSNPGLIAENNIAFNNEGGNLDMSTYTNIQEDFELDRFISYHTRPALRDRYPYRLESNSNYLFDGDVSENKKGIQINEQHFRSLHPQLPYKRDENGDIIWGDFLYWIPPAI
;
A
#
# COMPACT_ATOMS: atom_id res chain seq x y z
N MET A 1 -44.22 -31.91 -29.32
CA MET A 1 -44.96 -31.80 -30.61
C MET A 1 -44.00 -31.09 -31.58
N ILE A 2 -43.22 -31.85 -32.38
CA ILE A 2 -43.28 -31.90 -33.87
C ILE A 2 -43.28 -30.48 -34.49
N MET A 3 -42.41 -30.02 -35.39
CA MET A 3 -41.29 -30.51 -36.22
C MET A 3 -40.68 -29.21 -36.83
N PHE A 4 -39.45 -29.17 -37.36
CA PHE A 4 -39.14 -29.28 -38.80
C PHE A 4 -37.60 -29.23 -38.96
N LYS A 5 -36.94 -30.29 -39.44
CA LYS A 5 -36.46 -30.53 -40.83
C LYS A 5 -35.16 -29.76 -41.20
N ARG A 6 -34.13 -30.27 -41.88
CA ARG A 6 -33.79 -31.58 -42.51
C ARG A 6 -32.44 -31.44 -43.30
N TRP A 7 -31.69 -32.56 -43.41
CA TRP A 7 -30.90 -33.08 -44.57
C TRP A 7 -29.39 -32.69 -44.70
N LEU A 8 -28.37 -33.58 -44.60
CA LEU A 8 -28.00 -34.89 -45.21
C LEU A 8 -27.95 -34.86 -46.77
N PRO A 9 -27.21 -35.73 -47.52
CA PRO A 9 -25.99 -36.53 -47.24
C PRO A 9 -25.09 -36.86 -48.50
N ALA A 10 -23.97 -37.60 -48.39
CA ALA A 10 -23.76 -39.07 -48.60
C ALA A 10 -22.91 -39.45 -49.83
N ALA A 11 -21.95 -40.37 -49.64
CA ALA A 11 -21.80 -41.66 -50.38
C ALA A 11 -20.51 -42.38 -49.87
N LEU A 12 -20.62 -43.55 -49.19
CA LEU A 12 -20.46 -44.94 -49.70
C LEU A 12 -18.98 -45.35 -49.97
N ALA A 13 -18.44 -46.55 -49.70
CA ALA A 13 -18.95 -47.86 -49.27
C ALA A 13 -17.79 -48.88 -49.05
N PHE A 14 -17.99 -49.83 -48.12
CA PHE A 14 -17.77 -51.30 -48.19
C PHE A 14 -16.40 -52.04 -48.41
N LEU A 15 -16.30 -53.16 -47.66
CA LEU A 15 -15.68 -54.50 -47.90
C LEU A 15 -14.21 -54.81 -47.47
N LEU A 16 -14.10 -55.59 -46.37
CA LEU A 16 -13.44 -56.91 -46.19
C LEU A 16 -12.18 -57.28 -47.00
N VAL A 17 -11.14 -57.80 -46.31
CA VAL A 17 -10.62 -59.19 -46.42
C VAL A 17 -9.46 -59.40 -45.43
N ALA A 18 -9.48 -60.56 -44.77
CA ALA A 18 -8.52 -61.06 -43.81
C ALA A 18 -7.15 -61.45 -44.44
N SER A 19 -6.06 -61.12 -43.71
CA SER A 19 -4.81 -61.85 -43.36
C SER A 19 -4.25 -62.95 -44.33
N PRO A 20 -2.92 -63.25 -44.41
CA PRO A 20 -2.01 -63.26 -43.24
C PRO A 20 -0.47 -63.14 -43.48
N TYR A 21 0.28 -63.18 -42.36
CA TYR A 21 1.68 -63.62 -42.17
C TYR A 21 2.84 -62.93 -42.94
N GLY A 22 3.60 -62.16 -42.16
CA GLY A 22 5.04 -62.02 -42.29
C GLY A 22 5.68 -62.09 -40.91
N SER A 23 5.98 -63.31 -40.43
CA SER A 23 6.86 -63.52 -39.28
C SER A 23 8.28 -63.12 -39.65
N VAL A 24 8.95 -62.29 -38.84
CA VAL A 24 10.33 -62.56 -38.38
C VAL A 24 10.50 -61.86 -37.03
N ALA A 25 10.55 -62.66 -35.97
CA ALA A 25 11.11 -62.26 -34.69
C ALA A 25 12.57 -61.80 -34.88
N LYS A 26 12.93 -60.66 -34.28
CA LYS A 26 14.29 -60.42 -33.84
C LYS A 26 14.24 -59.89 -32.42
N ALA A 27 14.82 -60.67 -31.53
CA ALA A 27 15.00 -60.38 -30.13
C ALA A 27 15.68 -59.01 -29.93
N VAL A 28 15.16 -58.22 -29.00
CA VAL A 28 15.97 -57.28 -28.24
C VAL A 28 16.25 -57.97 -26.91
N GLN A 29 17.35 -58.72 -26.89
CA GLN A 29 17.94 -59.32 -25.70
C GLN A 29 19.11 -58.42 -25.29
N ASP A 30 19.21 -58.14 -23.99
CA ASP A 30 20.21 -57.34 -23.29
C ASP A 30 20.26 -55.84 -23.62
N GLN A 31 19.33 -55.13 -22.99
CA GLN A 31 19.40 -53.70 -22.79
C GLN A 31 20.04 -53.51 -21.41
N GLY A 32 21.38 -53.33 -21.34
CA GLY A 32 22.20 -53.35 -20.11
C GLY A 32 21.91 -52.27 -19.06
N PHE A 33 20.76 -51.61 -19.13
CA PHE A 33 20.26 -50.59 -18.20
C PHE A 33 19.07 -51.08 -17.35
N ILE A 34 18.70 -52.37 -17.45
CA ILE A 34 17.69 -52.98 -16.57
C ILE A 34 18.38 -54.09 -15.76
N ASN A 35 18.94 -53.72 -14.63
CA ASN A 35 19.65 -54.56 -13.68
C ASN A 35 19.01 -54.41 -12.28
N PRO A 36 17.81 -54.99 -12.07
CA PRO A 36 17.15 -54.90 -10.78
C PRO A 36 17.91 -55.68 -9.69
N PRO A 37 17.60 -55.41 -8.41
CA PRO A 37 18.22 -56.12 -7.29
C PRO A 37 17.88 -57.60 -7.30
N ASP A 38 18.74 -58.41 -6.68
CA ASP A 38 18.48 -59.84 -6.46
C ASP A 38 17.10 -60.03 -5.79
N HIS A 39 16.30 -60.97 -6.30
CA HIS A 39 14.92 -61.27 -5.88
C HIS A 39 13.83 -60.28 -6.31
N TYR A 40 14.17 -59.23 -7.06
CA TYR A 40 13.19 -58.36 -7.74
C TYR A 40 13.16 -58.67 -9.24
N LYS A 41 12.04 -58.36 -9.88
CA LYS A 41 11.90 -58.29 -11.34
C LYS A 41 11.78 -56.83 -11.72
N ALA A 42 12.16 -56.47 -12.95
CA ALA A 42 11.93 -55.14 -13.48
C ALA A 42 11.40 -55.18 -14.90
N SER A 43 10.64 -54.14 -15.25
CA SER A 43 10.09 -53.92 -16.57
C SER A 43 9.92 -52.42 -16.83
N VAL A 44 10.10 -52.01 -18.08
CA VAL A 44 9.76 -50.66 -18.55
C VAL A 44 8.59 -50.78 -19.51
N PHE A 45 7.40 -50.27 -19.17
CA PHE A 45 6.20 -50.57 -19.93
C PHE A 45 5.09 -49.53 -19.85
N GLY A 46 4.11 -49.65 -20.76
CA GLY A 46 2.93 -48.79 -20.84
C GLY A 46 3.05 -47.70 -21.91
N ASP A 47 2.49 -46.51 -21.69
CA ASP A 47 2.63 -45.41 -22.65
C ASP A 47 3.98 -44.72 -22.52
N LEU A 48 4.94 -45.23 -23.29
CA LEU A 48 6.32 -44.80 -23.30
C LEU A 48 6.65 -43.94 -24.54
N GLY A 49 5.68 -43.44 -25.29
CA GLY A 49 5.91 -42.68 -26.52
C GLY A 49 6.38 -43.52 -27.73
N GLY A 50 6.31 -44.85 -27.62
CA GLY A 50 6.63 -45.81 -28.69
C GLY A 50 7.59 -46.92 -28.25
N GLN A 51 7.51 -48.10 -28.89
CA GLN A 51 8.36 -49.25 -28.54
C GLN A 51 9.87 -48.98 -28.67
N ASN A 52 10.27 -48.10 -29.58
CA ASN A 52 11.67 -47.73 -29.79
C ASN A 52 12.19 -46.75 -28.72
N SER A 53 11.33 -46.22 -27.84
CA SER A 53 11.70 -45.34 -26.75
C SER A 53 12.29 -46.09 -25.55
N ILE A 54 12.17 -47.43 -25.52
CA ILE A 54 12.79 -48.25 -24.48
C ILE A 54 14.29 -48.37 -24.76
N THR A 55 15.07 -47.41 -24.25
CA THR A 55 16.52 -47.30 -24.46
C THR A 55 17.21 -46.86 -23.16
N ALA A 56 18.53 -47.06 -23.09
CA ALA A 56 19.34 -46.65 -21.94
C ALA A 56 19.37 -45.13 -21.74
N GLU A 57 19.12 -44.39 -22.82
CA GLU A 57 19.03 -42.94 -22.80
C GLU A 57 17.77 -42.48 -22.07
N ASN A 58 16.66 -43.21 -22.23
CA ASN A 58 15.36 -42.82 -21.69
C ASN A 58 15.04 -43.47 -20.35
N PHE A 59 15.52 -44.68 -20.10
CA PHE A 59 15.22 -45.41 -18.87
C PHE A 59 16.46 -46.08 -18.30
N GLU A 60 16.50 -46.19 -16.98
CA GLU A 60 17.54 -46.89 -16.25
C GLU A 60 16.96 -47.46 -14.96
N ILE A 61 17.28 -48.72 -14.69
CA ILE A 61 16.99 -49.43 -13.45
C ILE A 61 18.29 -50.15 -13.14
N ASP A 62 19.03 -49.68 -12.15
CA ASP A 62 20.33 -50.26 -11.80
C ASP A 62 20.46 -50.40 -10.29
N THR A 63 21.16 -51.44 -9.86
CA THR A 63 21.45 -51.66 -8.45
C THR A 63 22.89 -51.24 -8.21
N ASN A 64 23.07 -50.20 -7.40
CA ASN A 64 24.38 -49.68 -7.05
C ASN A 64 25.18 -50.68 -6.20
N ASP A 65 26.50 -50.51 -6.14
CA ASP A 65 27.41 -51.38 -5.37
C ASP A 65 27.10 -51.41 -3.86
N ASP A 66 26.43 -50.38 -3.34
CA ASP A 66 26.01 -50.27 -1.93
C ASP A 66 24.64 -50.93 -1.65
N GLY A 67 23.99 -51.49 -2.67
CA GLY A 67 22.68 -52.15 -2.57
C GLY A 67 21.48 -51.21 -2.70
N THR A 68 21.70 -49.91 -2.98
CA THR A 68 20.61 -48.99 -3.35
C THR A 68 20.11 -49.22 -4.77
N LEU A 69 18.85 -48.89 -5.03
CA LEU A 69 18.20 -49.05 -6.33
C LEU A 69 18.05 -47.68 -7.00
N TYR A 70 18.82 -47.44 -8.06
CA TYR A 70 18.71 -46.26 -8.89
C TYR A 70 17.68 -46.48 -10.02
N MET A 71 16.73 -45.56 -10.16
CA MET A 71 15.72 -45.60 -11.22
C MET A 71 15.56 -44.24 -11.89
N ARG A 72 15.48 -44.23 -13.23
CA ARG A 72 15.35 -43.01 -14.03
C ARG A 72 14.41 -43.20 -15.20
N SER A 73 13.62 -42.16 -15.45
CA SER A 73 12.79 -41.96 -16.65
C SER A 73 13.07 -40.56 -17.20
N SER A 74 13.57 -40.43 -18.43
CA SER A 74 14.05 -39.16 -19.02
C SER A 74 13.43 -38.86 -20.39
N ASN A 75 13.77 -37.70 -20.96
CA ASN A 75 13.41 -37.30 -22.33
C ASN A 75 11.91 -37.32 -22.64
N ASN A 76 11.09 -36.92 -21.67
CA ASN A 76 9.63 -36.95 -21.73
C ASN A 76 9.01 -38.34 -21.99
N GLN A 77 9.75 -39.43 -21.75
CA GLN A 77 9.24 -40.79 -21.92
C GLN A 77 8.61 -41.33 -20.62
N GLY A 78 7.50 -42.05 -20.77
CA GLY A 78 6.63 -42.42 -19.66
C GLY A 78 5.71 -41.27 -19.22
N LYS A 79 4.75 -41.60 -18.36
CA LYS A 79 3.82 -40.67 -17.68
C LYS A 79 2.93 -41.43 -16.70
N ILE A 80 2.40 -40.74 -15.70
CA ILE A 80 1.14 -41.10 -15.05
C ILE A 80 0.09 -40.08 -15.52
N ALA A 81 -1.00 -40.56 -16.12
CA ALA A 81 -2.08 -39.71 -16.65
C ALA A 81 -3.45 -40.34 -16.39
N SER A 82 -4.52 -39.57 -16.57
CA SER A 82 -5.90 -39.98 -16.27
C SER A 82 -6.32 -41.32 -16.89
N ASN A 83 -5.80 -41.66 -18.08
CA ASN A 83 -6.23 -42.83 -18.85
C ASN A 83 -5.06 -43.63 -19.45
N SER A 84 -3.84 -43.40 -19.00
CA SER A 84 -2.66 -44.11 -19.48
C SER A 84 -1.51 -44.01 -18.47
N GLU A 85 -0.81 -45.12 -18.26
CA GLU A 85 0.44 -45.12 -17.50
C GLU A 85 1.60 -45.66 -18.33
N GLY A 86 2.78 -45.06 -18.19
CA GLY A 86 4.04 -45.52 -18.74
C GLY A 86 5.14 -45.35 -17.71
N ILE A 87 5.69 -46.46 -17.21
CA ILE A 87 6.58 -46.48 -16.05
C ILE A 87 7.82 -47.37 -16.28
N ALA A 88 8.91 -47.04 -15.61
CA ALA A 88 9.94 -48.00 -15.24
C ALA A 88 9.57 -48.55 -13.85
N TYR A 89 9.55 -49.88 -13.69
CA TYR A 89 9.02 -50.52 -12.49
C TYR A 89 9.86 -51.70 -12.03
N THR A 90 10.19 -51.73 -10.74
CA THR A 90 10.91 -52.82 -10.07
C THR A 90 10.01 -53.42 -9.00
N TYR A 91 9.72 -54.72 -9.07
CA TYR A 91 8.61 -55.33 -8.33
C TYR A 91 8.86 -56.77 -7.88
N LYS A 92 8.07 -57.19 -6.89
CA LYS A 92 7.86 -58.59 -6.48
C LYS A 92 6.41 -58.98 -6.71
N GLN A 93 6.22 -60.26 -7.01
CA GLN A 93 4.89 -60.84 -7.05
C GLN A 93 4.44 -61.18 -5.63
N ILE A 94 3.25 -60.73 -5.26
CA ILE A 94 2.60 -60.97 -3.95
C ILE A 94 1.27 -61.69 -4.18
N SER A 95 0.75 -62.40 -3.17
CA SER A 95 -0.59 -62.99 -3.24
C SER A 95 -1.64 -61.92 -2.99
N GLU A 96 -2.73 -61.93 -3.76
CA GLU A 96 -3.85 -60.98 -3.63
C GLU A 96 -4.44 -60.95 -2.21
N SER A 97 -4.44 -62.10 -1.53
CA SER A 97 -4.96 -62.26 -0.16
C SER A 97 -3.97 -61.88 0.93
N SER A 98 -2.69 -61.63 0.60
CA SER A 98 -1.68 -61.40 1.62
C SER A 98 -1.78 -60.01 2.21
N ASN A 99 -1.48 -59.91 3.50
CA ASN A 99 -1.12 -58.65 4.15
C ASN A 99 0.36 -58.39 3.91
N PHE A 100 0.76 -57.12 3.85
CA PHE A 100 2.13 -56.76 3.53
C PHE A 100 2.50 -55.38 4.07
N ASN A 101 3.81 -55.15 4.14
CA ASN A 101 4.41 -53.83 4.37
C ASN A 101 5.45 -53.57 3.26
N LEU A 102 5.19 -52.56 2.43
CA LEU A 102 6.16 -52.01 1.49
C LEU A 102 6.68 -50.70 2.05
N SER A 103 8.00 -50.52 2.08
CA SER A 103 8.62 -49.28 2.55
C SER A 103 9.92 -48.99 1.81
N THR A 104 10.30 -47.72 1.76
CA THR A 104 11.57 -47.26 1.18
C THR A 104 11.90 -45.84 1.63
N THR A 105 13.17 -45.48 1.61
CA THR A 105 13.62 -44.09 1.64
C THR A 105 14.04 -43.69 0.23
N VAL A 106 13.44 -42.66 -0.34
CA VAL A 106 13.71 -42.19 -1.71
C VAL A 106 14.44 -40.86 -1.69
N THR A 107 15.61 -40.81 -2.32
CA THR A 107 16.37 -39.59 -2.58
C THR A 107 16.11 -39.15 -4.02
N VAL A 108 15.64 -37.91 -4.20
CA VAL A 108 15.36 -37.33 -5.52
C VAL A 108 16.64 -36.77 -6.10
N GLU A 109 17.15 -37.39 -7.17
CA GLU A 109 18.38 -36.97 -7.84
C GLU A 109 18.10 -35.87 -8.87
N ASP A 110 17.03 -36.06 -9.66
CA ASP A 110 16.60 -35.11 -10.68
C ASP A 110 15.07 -35.08 -10.77
N TRP A 111 14.52 -33.87 -10.93
CA TRP A 111 13.10 -33.63 -11.02
C TRP A 111 12.82 -32.42 -11.92
N THR A 112 12.12 -32.67 -13.04
CA THR A 112 11.63 -31.59 -13.90
C THR A 112 10.13 -31.40 -13.71
N PRO A 113 9.66 -30.24 -13.23
CA PRO A 113 8.24 -30.02 -12.96
C PRO A 113 7.33 -30.24 -14.17
N ASN A 114 6.38 -31.16 -14.03
CA ASN A 114 5.28 -31.46 -14.95
C ASN A 114 4.28 -32.40 -14.25
N ASN A 115 2.98 -32.18 -14.41
CA ASN A 115 1.95 -32.90 -13.64
C ASN A 115 1.88 -34.42 -13.91
N GLN A 116 2.62 -34.93 -14.89
CA GLN A 116 2.68 -36.36 -15.26
C GLN A 116 3.99 -37.05 -14.85
N VAL A 117 4.89 -36.32 -14.18
CA VAL A 117 6.17 -36.79 -13.63
C VAL A 117 5.89 -37.39 -12.26
N SER A 118 6.42 -38.58 -11.99
CA SER A 118 6.06 -39.33 -10.79
C SER A 118 7.10 -40.37 -10.39
N PHE A 119 7.25 -40.59 -9.09
CA PHE A 119 8.00 -41.71 -8.50
C PHE A 119 7.30 -42.16 -7.22
N GLY A 120 7.55 -43.40 -6.78
CA GLY A 120 7.04 -43.85 -5.48
C GLY A 120 6.94 -45.36 -5.33
N ILE A 121 6.11 -45.78 -4.37
CA ILE A 121 5.70 -47.17 -4.15
C ILE A 121 4.38 -47.39 -4.90
N MET A 122 4.24 -48.55 -5.54
CA MET A 122 3.00 -48.96 -6.18
C MET A 122 2.72 -50.44 -5.91
N VAL A 123 1.44 -50.79 -5.79
CA VAL A 123 0.93 -52.15 -5.87
C VAL A 123 -0.07 -52.21 -7.02
N ARG A 124 0.06 -53.19 -7.91
CA ARG A 124 -0.74 -53.26 -9.15
C ARG A 124 -1.13 -54.68 -9.55
N ASP A 125 -2.17 -54.79 -10.37
CA ASP A 125 -2.75 -56.05 -10.84
C ASP A 125 -1.99 -56.72 -12.00
N GLU A 126 -1.49 -55.94 -12.96
CA GLU A 126 -0.93 -56.40 -14.23
C GLU A 126 0.41 -55.76 -14.58
N ILE A 127 1.28 -56.48 -15.30
CA ILE A 127 2.59 -56.01 -15.77
C ILE A 127 2.79 -56.40 -17.24
N LEU A 128 3.13 -55.44 -18.09
CA LEU A 128 3.66 -55.71 -19.43
C LEU A 128 5.19 -55.83 -19.38
N LYS A 129 5.78 -56.63 -20.27
CA LYS A 129 7.22 -56.93 -20.24
C LYS A 129 7.99 -56.16 -21.31
N ASN A 130 8.62 -55.06 -20.93
CA ASN A 130 9.44 -54.21 -21.82
C ASN A 130 8.68 -53.83 -23.11
N GLU A 131 7.42 -53.42 -22.95
CA GLU A 131 6.46 -53.25 -24.03
C GLU A 131 5.75 -51.89 -23.93
N ASN A 132 5.66 -51.19 -25.05
CA ASN A 132 4.92 -49.95 -25.16
C ASN A 132 3.49 -50.21 -25.63
N ASP A 133 2.52 -49.71 -24.88
CA ASP A 133 1.11 -49.62 -25.26
C ASP A 133 0.55 -48.26 -24.82
N GLU A 134 0.16 -47.45 -25.81
CA GLU A 134 -0.29 -46.06 -25.63
C GLU A 134 -1.60 -45.94 -24.83
N HIS A 135 -2.34 -47.04 -24.66
CA HIS A 135 -3.63 -47.05 -23.94
C HIS A 135 -3.60 -47.97 -22.72
N PHE A 136 -2.42 -48.37 -22.27
CA PHE A 136 -2.31 -49.27 -21.13
C PHE A 136 -2.74 -48.57 -19.84
N THR A 137 -3.66 -49.21 -19.15
CA THR A 137 -4.09 -48.89 -17.79
C THR A 137 -4.43 -50.18 -17.07
N GLY A 138 -4.28 -50.21 -15.74
CA GLY A 138 -4.68 -51.33 -14.88
C GLY A 138 -5.04 -50.85 -13.48
N ASP A 139 -5.47 -51.77 -12.63
CA ASP A 139 -5.77 -51.45 -11.23
C ASP A 139 -4.48 -51.33 -10.41
N TYR A 140 -4.32 -50.20 -9.72
CA TYR A 140 -3.16 -49.96 -8.87
C TYR A 140 -3.49 -49.00 -7.72
N LEU A 141 -2.71 -49.10 -6.64
CA LEU A 141 -2.67 -48.14 -5.54
C LEU A 141 -1.21 -47.74 -5.31
N ALA A 142 -0.96 -46.44 -5.18
CA ALA A 142 0.38 -45.87 -5.10
C ALA A 142 0.46 -44.73 -4.07
N VAL A 143 1.69 -44.51 -3.59
CA VAL A 143 2.06 -43.35 -2.76
C VAL A 143 3.42 -42.83 -3.22
N GLY A 144 3.51 -41.51 -3.42
CA GLY A 144 4.71 -40.86 -3.91
C GLY A 144 4.42 -39.51 -4.56
N ALA A 145 5.31 -39.05 -5.43
CA ALA A 145 5.16 -37.75 -6.09
C ALA A 145 4.21 -37.84 -7.29
N LEU A 146 3.24 -36.93 -7.40
CA LEU A 146 2.41 -36.70 -8.58
C LEU A 146 1.81 -35.29 -8.53
N ASP A 147 1.53 -34.65 -9.67
CA ASP A 147 1.04 -33.25 -9.71
C ASP A 147 1.94 -32.22 -9.00
N GLN A 148 3.24 -32.52 -8.86
CA GLN A 148 4.21 -31.67 -8.14
C GLN A 148 4.02 -31.63 -6.61
N GLU A 149 3.36 -32.63 -6.04
CA GLU A 149 3.20 -32.79 -4.58
C GLU A 149 3.36 -34.26 -4.18
N MET A 150 3.57 -34.52 -2.89
CA MET A 150 3.59 -35.88 -2.34
C MET A 150 2.15 -36.30 -2.01
N LYS A 151 1.68 -37.40 -2.60
CA LYS A 151 0.29 -37.85 -2.46
C LYS A 151 0.09 -39.35 -2.60
N GLY A 152 -1.03 -39.82 -2.08
CA GLY A 152 -1.64 -41.10 -2.46
C GLY A 152 -2.39 -40.97 -3.79
N PHE A 153 -2.45 -42.04 -4.58
CA PHE A 153 -3.30 -42.08 -5.77
C PHE A 153 -3.53 -43.52 -6.24
N TYR A 154 -4.67 -43.76 -6.88
CA TYR A 154 -5.03 -45.11 -7.35
C TYR A 154 -5.89 -45.10 -8.61
N ASN A 155 -5.90 -46.25 -9.28
CA ASN A 155 -6.87 -46.59 -10.32
C ASN A 155 -7.55 -47.93 -9.97
N LYS A 156 -8.85 -48.02 -10.20
CA LYS A 156 -9.68 -49.16 -9.80
C LYS A 156 -10.88 -49.34 -10.75
N ASN A 157 -11.08 -50.54 -11.28
CA ASN A 157 -12.16 -50.93 -12.19
C ASN A 157 -12.17 -50.19 -13.55
N ASP A 158 -11.02 -50.02 -14.21
CA ASP A 158 -10.93 -49.33 -15.51
C ASP A 158 -11.59 -47.92 -15.50
N ARG A 159 -11.42 -47.16 -14.41
CA ARG A 159 -11.94 -45.77 -14.36
C ARG A 159 -11.32 -44.95 -15.50
N SER A 160 -12.11 -44.02 -16.04
CA SER A 160 -11.63 -43.07 -17.06
C SER A 160 -10.66 -42.02 -16.51
N SER A 161 -10.43 -42.00 -15.19
CA SER A 161 -9.58 -41.07 -14.47
C SER A 161 -9.04 -41.71 -13.19
N ILE A 162 -7.78 -41.42 -12.87
CA ILE A 162 -7.15 -41.80 -11.60
C ILE A 162 -7.79 -41.00 -10.44
N GLU A 163 -7.92 -41.61 -9.27
CA GLU A 163 -8.27 -40.92 -8.03
C GLU A 163 -6.98 -40.44 -7.35
N LYS A 164 -6.88 -39.12 -7.17
CA LYS A 164 -5.70 -38.44 -6.62
C LYS A 164 -6.04 -37.19 -5.81
N ASP A 165 -7.30 -36.75 -5.90
CA ASP A 165 -7.81 -35.56 -5.22
C ASP A 165 -8.17 -35.98 -3.78
N HIS A 166 -7.83 -35.16 -2.79
CA HIS A 166 -7.97 -35.43 -1.34
C HIS A 166 -6.97 -36.42 -0.72
N TRP A 167 -5.87 -36.72 -1.43
CA TRP A 167 -4.81 -37.62 -0.94
C TRP A 167 -3.43 -36.94 -0.82
N SER A 168 -3.39 -35.61 -0.70
CA SER A 168 -2.15 -34.83 -0.52
C SER A 168 -1.64 -34.90 0.92
N PHE A 169 -0.32 -35.00 1.09
CA PHE A 169 0.36 -34.96 2.39
C PHE A 169 0.91 -33.54 2.59
N ASP A 170 0.08 -32.66 3.17
CA ASP A 170 0.31 -31.20 3.18
C ASP A 170 1.50 -30.77 4.06
N ASP A 171 1.90 -31.61 5.01
CA ASP A 171 3.07 -31.37 5.88
C ASP A 171 4.41 -31.74 5.21
N SER A 172 4.37 -32.31 3.99
CA SER A 172 5.56 -32.73 3.25
C SER A 172 5.97 -31.73 2.16
N ASP A 173 7.25 -31.37 2.14
CA ASP A 173 7.82 -30.51 1.09
C ASP A 173 7.55 -31.08 -0.34
N PRO A 174 7.17 -30.24 -1.32
CA PRO A 174 7.05 -30.65 -2.72
C PRO A 174 8.34 -31.30 -3.29
N PRO A 175 8.22 -32.29 -4.20
CA PRO A 175 9.37 -32.97 -4.81
C PRO A 175 10.29 -32.00 -5.55
N HIS A 176 11.57 -31.99 -5.18
CA HIS A 176 12.65 -31.31 -5.89
C HIS A 176 13.99 -32.01 -5.66
N GLY A 177 15.01 -31.66 -6.47
CA GLY A 177 16.33 -32.29 -6.39
C GLY A 177 16.98 -32.18 -5.01
N ASN A 178 17.65 -33.26 -4.59
CA ASN A 178 18.29 -33.48 -3.30
C ASN A 178 17.33 -33.58 -2.09
N LYS A 179 16.03 -33.76 -2.29
CA LYS A 179 15.10 -34.10 -1.20
C LYS A 179 15.04 -35.60 -0.94
N GLU A 180 14.76 -35.93 0.31
CA GLU A 180 14.61 -37.30 0.78
C GLU A 180 13.20 -37.47 1.37
N TYR A 181 12.54 -38.59 1.05
CA TYR A 181 11.22 -38.95 1.57
C TYR A 181 11.22 -40.38 2.10
N SER A 182 10.61 -40.60 3.26
CA SER A 182 10.28 -41.95 3.73
C SER A 182 8.88 -42.33 3.26
N LEU A 183 8.75 -43.39 2.48
CA LEU A 183 7.48 -43.87 1.92
C LEU A 183 7.11 -45.23 2.48
N ALA A 184 5.83 -45.45 2.79
CA ALA A 184 5.31 -46.76 3.16
C ALA A 184 3.90 -47.02 2.62
N LEU A 185 3.62 -48.28 2.28
CA LEU A 185 2.32 -48.80 1.85
C LEU A 185 2.06 -50.13 2.57
N ILE A 186 1.15 -50.10 3.54
CA ILE A 186 0.81 -51.24 4.41
C ILE A 186 -0.59 -51.73 4.08
N LYS A 187 -0.80 -53.05 4.05
CA LYS A 187 -2.11 -53.69 3.88
C LYS A 187 -2.43 -54.60 5.06
N SER A 188 -3.61 -54.44 5.65
CA SER A 188 -4.19 -55.33 6.67
C SER A 188 -5.66 -55.60 6.36
N GLY A 189 -5.98 -56.82 5.93
CA GLY A 189 -7.31 -57.17 5.43
C GLY A 189 -7.63 -56.38 4.17
N ASP A 190 -8.71 -55.62 4.21
CA ASP A 190 -9.19 -54.75 3.11
C ASP A 190 -8.80 -53.27 3.31
N VAL A 191 -7.99 -52.96 4.34
CA VAL A 191 -7.53 -51.61 4.68
C VAL A 191 -6.09 -51.40 4.24
N TYR A 192 -5.81 -50.25 3.64
CA TYR A 192 -4.47 -49.83 3.24
C TYR A 192 -4.08 -48.53 3.92
N GLN A 193 -2.83 -48.42 4.35
CA GLN A 193 -2.22 -47.20 4.87
C GLN A 193 -1.11 -46.73 3.93
N LEU A 194 -1.25 -45.51 3.42
CA LEU A 194 -0.27 -44.80 2.61
C LEU A 194 0.49 -43.83 3.51
N SER A 195 1.81 -43.72 3.36
CA SER A 195 2.61 -42.87 4.23
C SER A 195 3.69 -42.08 3.50
N VAL A 196 3.88 -40.83 3.91
CA VAL A 196 5.00 -39.97 3.53
C VAL A 196 5.56 -39.31 4.79
N ASN A 197 6.85 -39.48 5.07
CA ASN A 197 7.55 -38.87 6.21
C ASN A 197 6.91 -39.07 7.59
N GLY A 198 6.13 -40.15 7.77
CA GLY A 198 5.42 -40.45 9.01
C GLY A 198 3.99 -39.91 9.08
N GLU A 199 3.56 -39.09 8.12
CA GLU A 199 2.15 -38.77 7.91
C GLU A 199 1.46 -39.94 7.21
N HIS A 200 0.20 -40.23 7.56
CA HIS A 200 -0.52 -41.42 7.11
C HIS A 200 -1.91 -41.09 6.56
N GLN A 201 -2.29 -41.75 5.47
CA GLN A 201 -3.64 -41.73 4.91
C GLN A 201 -4.19 -43.14 4.76
N ILE A 202 -5.49 -43.31 4.99
CA ILE A 202 -6.14 -44.62 5.01
C ILE A 202 -7.05 -44.77 3.79
N VAL A 203 -6.89 -45.86 3.06
CA VAL A 203 -7.82 -46.29 2.02
C VAL A 203 -8.59 -47.52 2.53
N GLU A 204 -9.88 -47.34 2.79
CA GLU A 204 -10.81 -48.42 3.11
C GLU A 204 -11.53 -48.90 1.82
N ASP A 205 -12.08 -50.12 1.84
CA ASP A 205 -12.86 -50.71 0.74
C ASP A 205 -12.16 -50.80 -0.64
N PHE A 206 -10.82 -50.92 -0.65
CA PHE A 206 -10.05 -51.11 -1.89
C PHE A 206 -9.99 -52.60 -2.31
N ASP A 207 -11.09 -53.11 -2.87
CA ASP A 207 -11.28 -54.52 -3.27
C ASP A 207 -10.61 -54.98 -4.59
N ALA A 208 -9.61 -54.25 -5.11
CA ALA A 208 -8.91 -54.66 -6.33
C ALA A 208 -7.89 -55.78 -6.07
N ALA A 209 -7.78 -56.72 -7.01
CA ALA A 209 -6.90 -57.88 -6.92
C ALA A 209 -5.45 -57.54 -7.32
N LEU A 210 -4.71 -56.91 -6.39
CA LEU A 210 -3.33 -56.47 -6.65
C LEU A 210 -2.32 -57.60 -6.44
N SER A 211 -1.46 -57.83 -7.45
CA SER A 211 -0.55 -58.99 -7.50
C SER A 211 0.95 -58.61 -7.55
N TYR A 212 1.28 -57.34 -7.72
CA TYR A 212 2.66 -56.88 -7.95
C TYR A 212 2.98 -55.61 -7.16
N GLY A 213 3.78 -55.73 -6.09
CA GLY A 213 4.24 -54.61 -5.28
C GLY A 213 5.69 -54.22 -5.55
N GLY A 214 5.96 -52.93 -5.66
CA GLY A 214 7.26 -52.43 -6.12
C GLY A 214 7.43 -50.92 -6.11
N PHE A 215 8.50 -50.47 -6.76
CA PHE A 215 8.93 -49.08 -6.85
C PHE A 215 8.96 -48.63 -8.31
N PHE A 216 8.54 -47.40 -8.60
CA PHE A 216 8.38 -46.92 -9.97
C PHE A 216 8.94 -45.51 -10.20
N THR A 217 9.22 -45.19 -11.47
CA THR A 217 9.48 -43.84 -11.99
C THR A 217 8.76 -43.61 -13.31
N ALA A 218 8.28 -42.39 -13.55
CA ALA A 218 7.64 -41.93 -14.78
C ALA A 218 8.07 -40.50 -15.10
N ARG A 219 8.51 -40.28 -16.35
CA ARG A 219 8.83 -39.00 -16.99
C ARG A 219 9.78 -38.07 -16.21
N ASN A 220 10.85 -37.63 -16.86
CA ASN A 220 11.81 -36.61 -16.37
C ASN A 220 12.11 -36.62 -14.86
N THR A 221 12.37 -37.80 -14.32
CA THR A 221 12.67 -38.02 -12.91
C THR A 221 13.77 -39.07 -12.77
N ALA A 222 14.66 -38.84 -11.81
CA ALA A 222 15.68 -39.79 -11.39
C ALA A 222 15.69 -39.84 -9.86
N VAL A 223 15.64 -41.05 -9.30
CA VAL A 223 15.60 -41.26 -7.86
C VAL A 223 16.45 -42.46 -7.46
N THR A 224 16.96 -42.40 -6.24
CA THR A 224 17.66 -43.50 -5.58
C THR A 224 16.80 -44.01 -4.42
N PHE A 225 16.38 -45.27 -4.47
CA PHE A 225 15.69 -45.95 -3.38
C PHE A 225 16.69 -46.67 -2.48
N SER A 226 16.62 -46.41 -1.19
CA SER A 226 17.40 -47.04 -0.13
C SER A 226 16.49 -47.67 0.91
N GLU A 227 17.01 -48.64 1.66
CA GLU A 227 16.25 -49.37 2.70
C GLU A 227 14.92 -50.00 2.20
N TYR A 228 14.82 -50.22 0.89
CA TYR A 228 13.57 -50.65 0.27
C TYR A 228 13.21 -52.10 0.63
N LYS A 229 11.95 -52.31 1.01
CA LYS A 229 11.46 -53.58 1.53
C LYS A 229 10.08 -53.90 0.95
N VAL A 230 9.84 -55.18 0.67
CA VAL A 230 8.53 -55.74 0.35
C VAL A 230 8.35 -56.96 1.24
N ASP A 231 7.73 -56.76 2.40
CA ASP A 231 7.47 -57.79 3.39
C ASP A 231 6.05 -58.31 3.24
N VAL A 232 5.92 -59.55 2.78
CA VAL A 232 4.65 -60.26 2.81
C VAL A 232 4.51 -60.92 4.17
N LEU A 233 3.50 -60.51 4.93
CA LEU A 233 3.22 -61.08 6.24
C LEU A 233 2.62 -62.48 6.07
N SER A 234 3.02 -63.42 6.92
CA SER A 234 2.38 -64.73 6.97
C SER A 234 0.99 -64.59 7.60
N ASP A 235 -0.01 -65.27 7.04
CA ASP A 235 -1.33 -65.38 7.66
C ASP A 235 -1.17 -65.84 9.12
N GLU A 236 -1.89 -65.18 10.04
CA GLU A 236 -1.93 -65.61 11.44
C GLU A 236 -2.52 -67.02 11.55
N ALA A 237 -2.13 -67.77 12.58
CA ALA A 237 -2.66 -69.11 12.80
C ALA A 237 -4.18 -69.07 13.02
N ASP A 238 -4.90 -70.04 12.44
CA ASP A 238 -6.35 -70.22 12.62
C ASP A 238 -6.72 -70.11 14.12
N GLY A 239 -7.52 -69.09 14.47
CA GLY A 239 -7.95 -68.78 15.84
C GLY A 239 -7.09 -67.78 16.62
N ALA A 240 -6.21 -67.01 15.97
CA ALA A 240 -5.58 -65.83 16.58
C ALA A 240 -6.57 -64.67 16.77
N SER A 241 -6.38 -63.87 17.82
CA SER A 241 -7.17 -62.66 18.10
C SER A 241 -6.26 -61.47 18.43
N LEU A 242 -6.71 -60.27 18.06
CA LEU A 242 -6.08 -59.02 18.46
C LEU A 242 -6.62 -58.62 19.83
N VAL A 243 -5.74 -58.24 20.75
CA VAL A 243 -6.10 -57.79 22.10
C VAL A 243 -5.57 -56.38 22.29
N VAL A 244 -6.46 -55.46 22.63
CA VAL A 244 -6.16 -54.04 22.81
C VAL A 244 -6.39 -53.65 24.27
N ASP A 245 -5.35 -53.11 24.93
CA ASP A 245 -5.42 -52.47 26.25
C ASP A 245 -5.40 -50.95 26.07
N ASP A 246 -6.57 -50.34 26.21
CA ASP A 246 -6.85 -48.92 25.97
C ASP A 246 -7.02 -48.12 27.27
N GLN A 247 -6.77 -48.71 28.44
CA GLN A 247 -7.04 -48.09 29.75
C GLN A 247 -6.29 -46.78 30.02
N ARG A 248 -5.26 -46.50 29.23
CA ARG A 248 -4.42 -45.30 29.33
C ARG A 248 -4.58 -44.33 28.17
N VAL A 249 -5.41 -44.67 27.20
CA VAL A 249 -5.70 -43.82 26.05
C VAL A 249 -6.68 -42.72 26.43
N LYS A 250 -6.49 -41.53 25.88
CA LYS A 250 -7.44 -40.41 26.01
C LYS A 250 -8.76 -40.80 25.32
N LYS A 251 -9.87 -40.67 26.05
CA LYS A 251 -11.20 -41.11 25.60
C LYS A 251 -12.15 -39.98 25.20
N GLU A 252 -11.81 -38.75 25.55
CA GLU A 252 -12.66 -37.57 25.35
C GLU A 252 -11.87 -36.54 24.55
N TYR A 253 -12.42 -36.03 23.46
CA TYR A 253 -11.77 -35.08 22.53
C TYR A 253 -12.67 -33.88 22.29
N LEU A 254 -12.12 -32.74 21.86
CA LEU A 254 -12.90 -31.61 21.35
C LEU A 254 -13.02 -31.68 19.82
N LYS A 255 -14.07 -31.09 19.24
CA LYS A 255 -14.24 -30.99 17.80
C LYS A 255 -13.01 -30.29 17.19
N GLY A 256 -12.35 -30.96 16.24
CA GLY A 256 -11.11 -30.52 15.61
C GLY A 256 -9.83 -31.01 16.28
N GLU A 257 -9.92 -31.71 17.42
CA GLU A 257 -8.74 -32.24 18.12
C GLU A 257 -8.23 -33.55 17.50
N ASP A 258 -6.92 -33.68 17.34
CA ASP A 258 -6.28 -34.90 16.81
C ASP A 258 -6.36 -36.09 17.77
N LEU A 259 -6.47 -37.30 17.19
CA LEU A 259 -6.53 -38.54 17.95
C LEU A 259 -5.18 -38.81 18.66
N ASN A 260 -5.23 -39.07 19.97
CA ASN A 260 -4.04 -39.39 20.77
C ASN A 260 -4.16 -40.79 21.38
N LEU A 261 -3.44 -41.75 20.79
CA LEU A 261 -3.38 -43.14 21.24
C LEU A 261 -2.18 -43.45 22.16
N GLU A 262 -1.52 -42.42 22.73
CA GLU A 262 -0.39 -42.64 23.63
C GLU A 262 -0.78 -43.58 24.78
N GLY A 263 0.02 -44.64 24.96
CA GLY A 263 -0.22 -45.64 25.99
C GLY A 263 -1.11 -46.82 25.58
N LEU A 264 -1.68 -46.82 24.36
CA LEU A 264 -2.34 -47.98 23.76
C LEU A 264 -1.38 -49.16 23.65
N ARG A 265 -1.85 -50.36 24.01
CA ARG A 265 -1.05 -51.59 23.90
C ARG A 265 -1.80 -52.62 23.10
N VAL A 266 -1.18 -53.04 22.00
CA VAL A 266 -1.75 -54.01 21.06
C VAL A 266 -0.92 -55.29 21.08
N HIS A 267 -1.59 -56.43 21.26
CA HIS A 267 -0.96 -57.75 21.27
C HIS A 267 -1.78 -58.74 20.42
N VAL A 268 -1.11 -59.65 19.73
CA VAL A 268 -1.76 -60.81 19.09
C VAL A 268 -1.63 -62.00 20.01
N GLU A 269 -2.75 -62.65 20.32
CA GLU A 269 -2.81 -63.90 21.06
C GLU A 269 -3.09 -65.06 20.08
N SER A 270 -2.16 -66.01 19.98
CA SER A 270 -2.32 -67.21 19.16
C SER A 270 -3.20 -68.26 19.85
N ALA A 271 -3.82 -69.17 19.09
CA ALA A 271 -4.68 -70.25 19.61
C ALA A 271 -4.02 -71.23 20.62
N ASN A 272 -2.69 -71.17 20.79
CA ASN A 272 -1.91 -71.96 21.76
C ASN A 272 -1.53 -71.16 23.04
N GLY A 273 -2.01 -69.92 23.18
CA GLY A 273 -1.79 -69.03 24.32
C GLY A 273 -0.45 -68.28 24.30
N SER A 274 0.24 -68.17 23.15
CA SER A 274 1.40 -67.28 23.01
C SER A 274 0.98 -65.87 22.61
N GLU A 275 1.50 -64.87 23.31
CA GLU A 275 1.27 -63.45 23.02
C GLU A 275 2.49 -62.82 22.33
N ARG A 276 2.23 -62.03 21.27
CA ARG A 276 3.23 -61.15 20.62
C ARG A 276 2.76 -59.70 20.74
N ARG A 277 3.63 -58.81 21.22
CA ARG A 277 3.38 -57.36 21.13
C ARG A 277 3.46 -56.90 19.68
N VAL A 278 2.50 -56.09 19.26
CA VAL A 278 2.48 -55.38 17.99
C VAL A 278 3.00 -53.96 18.24
N ASN A 279 3.97 -53.52 17.46
CA ASN A 279 4.45 -52.15 17.52
C ASN A 279 3.49 -51.19 16.80
N GLU A 280 3.57 -49.91 17.12
CA GLU A 280 2.70 -48.87 16.58
C GLU A 280 2.80 -48.71 15.06
N ASP A 281 3.98 -48.96 14.48
CA ASP A 281 4.25 -48.96 13.05
C ASP A 281 3.70 -50.18 12.30
N GLU A 282 3.10 -51.15 13.01
CA GLU A 282 2.59 -52.40 12.43
C GLU A 282 1.06 -52.44 12.31
N TRP A 283 0.31 -51.58 13.03
CA TRP A 283 -1.16 -51.56 13.00
C TRP A 283 -1.72 -50.29 12.36
N ILE A 284 -2.94 -50.39 11.83
CA ILE A 284 -3.67 -49.31 11.16
C ILE A 284 -4.86 -48.89 12.02
N VAL A 285 -5.17 -47.60 12.08
CA VAL A 285 -6.32 -47.05 12.83
C VAL A 285 -7.33 -46.46 11.87
N THR A 286 -8.61 -46.78 12.05
CA THR A 286 -9.71 -46.17 11.29
C THR A 286 -10.89 -45.83 12.19
N GLY A 287 -11.85 -45.03 11.71
CA GLY A 287 -13.09 -44.73 12.44
C GLY A 287 -13.09 -43.52 13.38
N TYR A 288 -12.07 -42.66 13.34
CA TYR A 288 -12.05 -41.37 14.03
C TYR A 288 -12.21 -40.20 13.04
N ASP A 289 -13.20 -39.33 13.26
CA ASP A 289 -13.40 -38.07 12.53
C ASP A 289 -13.43 -36.90 13.54
N PRO A 290 -12.40 -36.04 13.59
CA PRO A 290 -12.35 -34.93 14.54
C PRO A 290 -13.48 -33.90 14.33
N GLN A 291 -14.17 -33.90 13.18
CA GLN A 291 -15.25 -32.96 12.87
C GLN A 291 -16.64 -33.45 13.30
N GLU A 292 -16.81 -34.76 13.54
CA GLU A 292 -18.08 -35.34 13.95
C GLU A 292 -18.19 -35.44 15.47
N THR A 293 -19.08 -34.67 16.10
CA THR A 293 -19.28 -34.75 17.56
C THR A 293 -20.13 -35.96 17.95
N GLY A 294 -19.77 -36.64 19.04
CA GLY A 294 -20.47 -37.81 19.56
C GLY A 294 -19.51 -38.96 19.89
N ASP A 295 -20.09 -40.10 20.25
CA ASP A 295 -19.32 -41.34 20.47
C ASP A 295 -18.90 -41.93 19.11
N GLN A 296 -17.62 -42.24 18.97
CA GLN A 296 -17.01 -42.81 17.78
C GLN A 296 -16.30 -44.12 18.10
N GLN A 297 -16.42 -45.08 17.18
CA GLN A 297 -15.76 -46.38 17.28
C GLN A 297 -14.49 -46.38 16.44
N ILE A 298 -13.35 -46.51 17.13
CA ILE A 298 -12.03 -46.59 16.52
C ILE A 298 -11.67 -48.06 16.33
N ASN A 299 -11.28 -48.42 15.11
CA ASN A 299 -10.87 -49.75 14.72
C ASN A 299 -9.34 -49.85 14.67
N ILE A 300 -8.75 -50.82 15.36
CA ILE A 300 -7.33 -51.15 15.31
C ILE A 300 -7.16 -52.40 14.45
N HIS A 301 -6.46 -52.29 13.32
CA HIS A 301 -6.26 -53.37 12.35
C HIS A 301 -4.82 -53.85 12.34
N TYR A 302 -4.59 -55.16 12.43
CA TYR A 302 -3.27 -55.77 12.28
C TYR A 302 -3.37 -57.15 11.62
N ASN A 303 -2.62 -57.35 10.53
CA ASN A 303 -2.52 -58.62 9.79
C ASN A 303 -3.89 -59.30 9.52
N GLY A 304 -4.91 -58.51 9.19
CA GLY A 304 -6.28 -58.97 8.91
C GLY A 304 -7.17 -59.21 10.13
N LEU A 305 -6.68 -58.95 11.35
CA LEU A 305 -7.48 -58.91 12.58
C LEU A 305 -7.88 -57.47 12.88
N THR A 306 -9.07 -57.28 13.46
CA THR A 306 -9.61 -55.97 13.86
C THR A 306 -10.16 -56.06 15.28
N GLU A 307 -9.90 -55.05 16.11
CA GLU A 307 -10.50 -54.86 17.44
C GLU A 307 -10.93 -53.40 17.61
N GLU A 308 -12.01 -53.15 18.35
CA GLU A 308 -12.65 -51.83 18.50
C GLU A 308 -12.35 -51.18 19.85
N ILE A 309 -12.16 -49.86 19.87
CA ILE A 309 -12.15 -49.02 21.07
C ILE A 309 -13.06 -47.81 20.88
N GLU A 310 -13.76 -47.39 21.93
CA GLU A 310 -14.66 -46.23 21.88
C GLU A 310 -13.96 -44.95 22.35
N VAL A 311 -14.23 -43.82 21.69
CA VAL A 311 -13.88 -42.45 22.14
C VAL A 311 -15.09 -41.52 21.94
N THR A 312 -15.09 -40.35 22.55
CA THR A 312 -16.15 -39.34 22.44
C THR A 312 -15.57 -37.99 22.04
N VAL A 313 -16.17 -37.33 21.03
CA VAL A 313 -15.82 -35.97 20.58
C VAL A 313 -16.90 -34.98 21.02
N HIS A 314 -16.54 -33.96 21.80
CA HIS A 314 -17.44 -32.91 22.27
C HIS A 314 -17.44 -31.68 21.35
N PRO A 315 -18.57 -30.94 21.23
CA PRO A 315 -18.59 -29.66 20.51
C PRO A 315 -17.75 -28.59 21.23
N LEU A 316 -17.28 -27.60 20.46
CA LEU A 316 -16.81 -26.33 21.01
C LEU A 316 -18.00 -25.60 21.66
N SER A 317 -17.80 -25.02 22.84
CA SER A 317 -18.83 -24.29 23.56
C SER A 317 -18.24 -23.15 24.37
N VAL A 318 -18.96 -22.03 24.43
CA VAL A 318 -18.65 -20.84 25.21
C VAL A 318 -18.73 -21.19 26.70
N THR A 319 -17.59 -21.06 27.36
CA THR A 319 -17.40 -21.25 28.78
C THR A 319 -17.44 -19.95 29.58
N ASP A 320 -17.09 -18.81 28.96
CA ASP A 320 -17.17 -17.49 29.57
C ASP A 320 -17.56 -16.41 28.55
N LEU A 321 -18.22 -15.34 29.02
CA LEU A 321 -18.52 -14.13 28.25
C LEU A 321 -17.97 -12.93 29.00
N THR A 322 -17.43 -11.94 28.30
CA THR A 322 -16.97 -10.67 28.87
C THR A 322 -17.52 -9.51 28.05
N VAL A 323 -18.27 -8.60 28.68
CA VAL A 323 -18.65 -7.32 28.09
C VAL A 323 -17.44 -6.40 28.17
N GLU A 324 -16.75 -6.23 27.04
CA GLU A 324 -15.58 -5.36 26.96
C GLU A 324 -16.02 -3.89 26.94
N TYR A 325 -16.96 -3.53 26.08
CA TYR A 325 -17.53 -2.18 26.04
C TYR A 325 -19.03 -2.28 26.24
N ALA A 326 -19.57 -1.55 27.23
CA ALA A 326 -21.01 -1.40 27.40
C ALA A 326 -21.58 -0.54 26.25
N PRO A 327 -22.89 -0.62 25.96
CA PRO A 327 -23.49 0.21 24.94
C PRO A 327 -23.24 1.70 25.17
N ALA A 328 -23.07 2.45 24.08
CA ALA A 328 -22.83 3.88 24.14
C ALA A 328 -23.99 4.65 24.83
N LYS A 329 -25.21 4.09 24.81
CA LYS A 329 -26.36 4.60 25.55
C LYS A 329 -26.58 3.76 26.82
N SER A 330 -26.44 4.39 27.99
CA SER A 330 -26.65 3.72 29.30
C SER A 330 -27.79 4.32 30.12
N THR A 331 -28.23 5.53 29.77
CA THR A 331 -29.40 6.19 30.38
C THR A 331 -30.53 6.23 29.36
N TYR A 332 -31.71 5.84 29.81
CA TYR A 332 -32.94 5.76 29.04
C TYR A 332 -34.07 6.41 29.84
N TYR A 333 -35.12 6.82 29.15
CA TYR A 333 -36.39 7.23 29.73
C TYR A 333 -37.46 6.21 29.41
N VAL A 334 -38.48 6.07 30.26
CA VAL A 334 -39.61 5.17 30.01
C VAL A 334 -40.14 5.39 28.57
N GLY A 335 -40.27 4.29 27.82
CA GLY A 335 -40.66 4.31 26.40
C GLY A 335 -39.50 4.39 25.40
N ASP A 336 -38.24 4.51 25.83
CA ASP A 336 -37.09 4.37 24.93
C ASP A 336 -36.93 2.95 24.44
N ILE A 337 -36.28 2.79 23.28
CA ILE A 337 -35.84 1.49 22.78
C ILE A 337 -34.46 1.11 23.33
N LEU A 338 -34.24 -0.18 23.60
CA LEU A 338 -32.93 -0.70 23.98
C LEU A 338 -31.97 -0.59 22.79
N ASN A 339 -31.04 0.36 22.87
CA ASN A 339 -29.95 0.54 21.90
C ASN A 339 -28.68 -0.16 22.44
N THR A 340 -28.10 -1.05 21.64
CA THR A 340 -26.88 -1.80 21.97
C THR A 340 -25.67 -1.35 21.15
N ASP A 341 -25.74 -0.21 20.48
CA ASP A 341 -24.65 0.28 19.62
C ASP A 341 -23.42 0.61 20.48
N GLY A 342 -22.24 0.25 19.99
CA GLY A 342 -21.00 0.33 20.74
C GLY A 342 -20.78 -0.79 21.77
N LEU A 343 -21.70 -1.74 21.90
CA LEU A 343 -21.48 -2.95 22.70
C LEU A 343 -20.46 -3.86 22.01
N GLU A 344 -19.46 -4.32 22.76
CA GLU A 344 -18.52 -5.35 22.29
C GLU A 344 -18.38 -6.44 23.35
N ILE A 345 -18.43 -7.69 22.90
CA ILE A 345 -18.44 -8.89 23.77
C ILE A 345 -17.35 -9.86 23.32
N GLU A 346 -16.52 -10.33 24.24
CA GLU A 346 -15.58 -11.45 24.04
C GLU A 346 -16.18 -12.76 24.60
N ALA A 347 -15.99 -13.88 23.91
CA ALA A 347 -16.28 -15.23 24.39
C ALA A 347 -15.01 -16.05 24.56
N GLU A 348 -14.96 -16.85 25.63
CA GLU A 348 -13.94 -17.89 25.83
C GLU A 348 -14.57 -19.27 25.67
N TYR A 349 -13.99 -20.13 24.84
CA TYR A 349 -14.46 -21.47 24.54
C TYR A 349 -13.76 -22.54 25.39
N ASN A 350 -14.33 -23.74 25.46
CA ASN A 350 -13.84 -24.87 26.26
C ASN A 350 -12.47 -25.44 25.84
N ASP A 351 -11.93 -25.03 24.70
CA ASP A 351 -10.55 -25.26 24.26
C ASP A 351 -9.57 -24.17 24.75
N GLY A 352 -10.09 -23.13 25.42
CA GLY A 352 -9.34 -21.94 25.85
C GLY A 352 -9.20 -20.87 24.78
N TYR A 353 -9.80 -21.06 23.60
CA TYR A 353 -9.81 -20.06 22.54
C TYR A 353 -10.69 -18.88 22.93
N LYS A 354 -10.20 -17.65 22.71
CA LYS A 354 -10.94 -16.41 22.93
C LYS A 354 -11.30 -15.78 21.58
N HIS A 355 -12.56 -15.38 21.42
CA HIS A 355 -13.08 -14.78 20.20
C HIS A 355 -13.97 -13.59 20.52
N GLY A 356 -13.77 -12.48 19.82
CA GLY A 356 -14.60 -11.29 19.90
C GLY A 356 -14.11 -10.17 18.96
N PRO A 357 -14.88 -9.10 18.78
CA PRO A 357 -16.24 -8.92 19.30
C PRO A 357 -17.24 -9.87 18.63
N LEU A 358 -18.11 -10.51 19.43
CA LEU A 358 -19.17 -11.38 18.94
C LEU A 358 -20.26 -10.59 18.21
N GLU A 359 -20.86 -11.20 17.21
CA GLU A 359 -22.03 -10.64 16.54
C GLU A 359 -23.24 -10.71 17.48
N HIS A 360 -24.13 -9.71 17.42
CA HIS A 360 -25.31 -9.64 18.30
C HIS A 360 -26.27 -10.83 18.12
N THR A 361 -26.13 -11.60 17.04
CA THR A 361 -26.91 -12.82 16.75
C THR A 361 -26.43 -14.06 17.50
N GLU A 362 -25.28 -14.00 18.16
CA GLU A 362 -24.66 -15.15 18.83
C GLU A 362 -24.95 -15.20 20.34
N VAL A 363 -25.58 -14.14 20.87
CA VAL A 363 -25.94 -13.99 22.28
C VAL A 363 -27.38 -13.52 22.45
N SER A 364 -27.99 -13.84 23.58
CA SER A 364 -29.31 -13.34 23.97
C SER A 364 -29.24 -12.40 25.16
N PHE A 365 -30.02 -11.31 25.10
CA PHE A 365 -30.10 -10.32 26.19
C PHE A 365 -31.28 -10.64 27.12
N GLN A 366 -31.10 -10.47 28.44
CA GLN A 366 -32.16 -10.72 29.41
C GLN A 366 -32.25 -9.63 30.48
N ILE A 367 -33.47 -9.16 30.76
CA ILE A 367 -33.77 -8.29 31.91
C ILE A 367 -34.70 -9.05 32.85
N GLN A 368 -34.31 -9.20 34.11
CA GLN A 368 -35.07 -9.94 35.14
C GLN A 368 -35.46 -11.38 34.70
N GLY A 369 -34.60 -12.03 33.93
CA GLY A 369 -34.80 -13.40 33.43
C GLY A 369 -35.80 -13.53 32.27
N LYS A 370 -36.21 -12.41 31.65
CA LYS A 370 -36.95 -12.39 30.39
C LYS A 370 -36.03 -11.96 29.26
N THR A 371 -36.04 -12.69 28.16
CA THR A 371 -35.36 -12.29 26.93
C THR A 371 -35.88 -10.94 26.45
N VAL A 372 -34.96 -10.04 26.13
CA VAL A 372 -35.21 -8.76 25.48
C VAL A 372 -34.38 -8.69 24.19
N HIS A 373 -34.83 -7.92 23.21
CA HIS A 373 -34.11 -7.75 21.95
C HIS A 373 -33.66 -6.29 21.77
N PRO A 374 -32.51 -6.02 21.11
CA PRO A 374 -32.21 -4.68 20.62
C PRO A 374 -33.40 -4.11 19.83
N GLY A 375 -33.75 -2.85 20.10
CA GLY A 375 -34.94 -2.20 19.55
C GLY A 375 -36.24 -2.40 20.35
N GLU A 376 -36.25 -3.21 21.43
CA GLU A 376 -37.42 -3.39 22.28
C GLU A 376 -37.65 -2.20 23.23
N ILE A 377 -38.91 -1.82 23.45
CA ILE A 377 -39.30 -0.68 24.29
C ILE A 377 -39.11 -1.00 25.79
N LEU A 378 -38.49 -0.07 26.50
CA LEU A 378 -38.22 -0.12 27.93
C LEU A 378 -39.34 0.55 28.73
N GLU A 379 -40.26 -0.25 29.28
CA GLU A 379 -41.47 0.27 29.95
C GLU A 379 -41.33 0.46 31.47
N SER A 380 -40.35 -0.20 32.11
CA SER A 380 -40.28 -0.24 33.58
C SER A 380 -39.09 0.56 34.11
N PRO A 381 -39.32 1.60 34.95
CA PRO A 381 -38.23 2.45 35.42
C PRO A 381 -37.34 1.79 36.48
N GLY A 382 -36.27 2.49 36.81
CA GLY A 382 -35.19 2.12 37.71
C GLY A 382 -34.05 1.39 37.01
N GLU A 383 -32.91 1.35 37.69
CA GLU A 383 -31.70 0.62 37.26
C GLU A 383 -32.01 -0.85 36.94
N LYS A 384 -31.63 -1.29 35.74
CA LYS A 384 -31.76 -2.67 35.27
C LYS A 384 -30.38 -3.22 34.93
N THR A 385 -30.16 -4.46 35.33
CA THR A 385 -29.08 -5.30 34.80
C THR A 385 -29.58 -6.00 33.53
N VAL A 386 -28.89 -5.77 32.41
CA VAL A 386 -29.06 -6.50 31.16
C VAL A 386 -28.02 -7.60 31.14
N TRP A 387 -28.47 -8.85 31.19
CA TRP A 387 -27.60 -10.02 31.09
C TRP A 387 -27.39 -10.40 29.63
N VAL A 388 -26.14 -10.53 29.22
CA VAL A 388 -25.72 -11.15 27.97
C VAL A 388 -25.54 -12.64 28.25
N VAL A 389 -26.16 -13.51 27.47
CA VAL A 389 -26.18 -14.95 27.70
C VAL A 389 -25.81 -15.67 26.41
N SER A 390 -24.87 -16.62 26.49
CA SER A 390 -24.53 -17.47 25.35
C SER A 390 -25.67 -18.43 25.04
N ASP A 391 -25.95 -18.65 23.76
CA ASP A 391 -27.08 -19.48 23.30
C ASP A 391 -26.81 -20.99 23.36
N ASP A 392 -25.67 -21.40 23.92
CA ASP A 392 -25.13 -22.76 23.90
C ASP A 392 -25.21 -23.51 25.24
N TYR A 393 -24.58 -24.70 25.28
CA TYR A 393 -24.81 -25.73 26.30
C TYR A 393 -24.44 -25.30 27.73
N PHE A 394 -23.39 -24.48 27.90
CA PHE A 394 -22.88 -24.10 29.22
C PHE A 394 -23.49 -22.80 29.78
N ARG A 395 -24.14 -21.98 28.93
CA ARG A 395 -24.75 -20.69 29.31
C ARG A 395 -23.79 -19.81 30.12
N ALA A 396 -22.70 -19.42 29.48
CA ALA A 396 -21.90 -18.31 29.97
C ALA A 396 -22.74 -17.03 29.99
N LEU A 397 -22.47 -16.13 30.93
CA LEU A 397 -23.21 -14.89 31.07
C LEU A 397 -22.36 -13.79 31.70
N ASP A 398 -22.54 -12.58 31.19
CA ASP A 398 -22.04 -11.34 31.78
C ASP A 398 -23.13 -10.26 31.69
N SER A 399 -22.88 -9.04 32.14
CA SER A 399 -23.92 -8.01 32.18
C SER A 399 -23.40 -6.59 32.14
N PHE A 400 -24.28 -5.70 31.70
CA PHE A 400 -24.14 -4.25 31.88
C PHE A 400 -25.40 -3.68 32.53
N THR A 401 -25.30 -2.46 33.04
CA THR A 401 -26.41 -1.75 33.68
C THR A 401 -26.93 -0.63 32.80
N ILE A 402 -28.26 -0.50 32.77
CA ILE A 402 -28.95 0.64 32.18
C ILE A 402 -29.82 1.30 33.24
N ASP A 403 -29.93 2.63 33.22
CA ASP A 403 -30.84 3.39 34.08
C ASP A 403 -32.04 3.85 33.26
N ILE A 404 -33.26 3.45 33.68
CA ILE A 404 -34.51 3.84 33.01
C ILE A 404 -35.23 4.84 33.91
N ARG A 405 -35.24 6.11 33.54
CA ARG A 405 -35.84 7.20 34.32
C ARG A 405 -37.33 7.36 34.00
N ASP A 406 -38.14 7.58 35.04
CA ASP A 406 -39.59 7.85 34.94
C ASP A 406 -39.83 9.36 34.98
N GLU A 407 -39.18 10.09 34.08
CA GLU A 407 -39.27 11.54 33.98
C GLU A 407 -40.02 11.91 32.71
N ALA A 408 -41.03 12.76 32.84
CA ALA A 408 -41.79 13.23 31.68
C ALA A 408 -40.99 14.27 30.90
N ILE A 409 -41.23 14.33 29.58
CA ILE A 409 -40.78 15.45 28.77
C ILE A 409 -41.62 16.67 29.14
N THR A 410 -40.95 17.77 29.49
CA THR A 410 -41.55 19.07 29.81
C THR A 410 -41.69 19.94 28.57
N GLU A 411 -40.76 19.82 27.62
CA GLU A 411 -40.72 20.58 26.37
C GLU A 411 -39.94 19.79 25.31
N LEU A 412 -40.43 19.81 24.07
CA LEU A 412 -39.64 19.44 22.90
C LEU A 412 -39.20 20.74 22.21
N GLU A 413 -37.90 20.93 22.06
CA GLU A 413 -37.28 22.13 21.50
C GLU A 413 -36.69 21.83 20.11
N ILE A 414 -37.15 22.56 19.09
CA ILE A 414 -36.43 22.64 17.81
C ILE A 414 -35.44 23.79 17.95
N ARG A 415 -34.21 23.45 18.34
CA ARG A 415 -33.14 24.42 18.52
C ARG A 415 -32.63 24.96 17.19
N GLN A 416 -32.72 24.15 16.14
CA GLN A 416 -32.44 24.51 14.76
C GLN A 416 -33.47 23.86 13.84
N ALA A 417 -34.15 24.69 13.03
CA ALA A 417 -35.05 24.23 11.97
C ALA A 417 -34.25 23.65 10.79
N PRO A 418 -34.85 22.86 9.89
CA PRO A 418 -34.14 22.31 8.73
C PRO A 418 -33.55 23.42 7.86
N VAL A 419 -32.47 23.09 7.14
CA VAL A 419 -31.80 24.03 6.23
C VAL A 419 -32.78 24.53 5.16
N LYS A 420 -33.67 23.66 4.68
CA LYS A 420 -34.69 23.96 3.68
C LYS A 420 -36.04 24.16 4.35
N THR A 421 -36.60 25.36 4.21
CA THR A 421 -37.94 25.71 4.77
C THR A 421 -38.93 26.14 3.69
N SER A 422 -38.57 26.05 2.41
CA SER A 422 -39.45 26.35 1.28
C SER A 422 -39.37 25.23 0.26
N TYR A 423 -40.53 24.76 -0.18
CA TYR A 423 -40.68 23.61 -1.06
C TYR A 423 -41.65 23.92 -2.21
N PHE A 424 -41.54 23.13 -3.26
CA PHE A 424 -42.41 23.17 -4.43
C PHE A 424 -43.48 22.10 -4.37
N ILE A 425 -44.53 22.24 -5.19
CA ILE A 425 -45.59 21.23 -5.26
C ILE A 425 -45.01 19.87 -5.62
N GLY A 426 -45.27 18.88 -4.76
CA GLY A 426 -44.83 17.49 -4.95
C GLY A 426 -43.34 17.26 -4.70
N GLU A 427 -42.60 18.28 -4.26
CA GLU A 427 -41.22 18.12 -3.81
C GLU A 427 -41.18 17.36 -2.49
N GLU A 428 -40.20 16.47 -2.35
CA GLU A 428 -40.01 15.69 -1.13
C GLU A 428 -39.50 16.59 0.01
N PHE A 429 -40.03 16.39 1.20
CA PHE A 429 -39.62 17.15 2.37
C PHE A 429 -38.26 16.65 2.90
N GLU A 430 -37.32 17.56 3.11
CA GLU A 430 -35.95 17.28 3.56
C GLU A 430 -35.72 17.83 4.99
N PRO A 431 -35.64 16.98 6.02
CA PRO A 431 -35.44 17.43 7.41
C PRO A 431 -33.99 17.74 7.78
N ALA A 432 -33.04 17.63 6.85
CA ALA A 432 -31.60 17.74 7.12
C ALA A 432 -31.20 19.05 7.84
N GLY A 433 -30.29 18.94 8.81
CA GLY A 433 -29.80 20.04 9.64
C GLY A 433 -30.73 20.45 10.77
N THR A 434 -31.83 19.72 11.00
CA THR A 434 -32.73 19.96 12.13
C THR A 434 -32.13 19.44 13.43
N MET A 435 -32.11 20.26 14.48
CA MET A 435 -31.66 19.84 15.81
C MET A 435 -32.82 19.86 16.81
N VAL A 436 -33.18 18.67 17.31
CA VAL A 436 -34.28 18.45 18.24
C VAL A 436 -33.75 18.04 19.62
N TYR A 437 -34.27 18.67 20.68
CA TYR A 437 -33.94 18.36 22.07
C TYR A 437 -35.20 18.08 22.87
N ALA A 438 -35.17 17.03 23.69
CA ALA A 438 -36.18 16.78 24.71
C ALA A 438 -35.69 17.30 26.07
N HIS A 439 -36.51 18.11 26.73
CA HIS A 439 -36.26 18.66 28.07
C HIS A 439 -37.04 17.85 29.10
N TYR A 440 -36.38 17.23 30.07
CA TYR A 440 -37.02 16.36 31.06
C TYR A 440 -37.28 17.04 32.41
N GLU A 441 -38.20 16.49 33.21
CA GLU A 441 -38.54 17.00 34.55
C GLU A 441 -37.36 17.00 35.54
N ASP A 442 -36.35 16.15 35.32
CA ASP A 442 -35.10 16.12 36.08
C ASP A 442 -34.13 17.27 35.71
N GLY A 443 -34.46 18.03 34.67
CA GLY A 443 -33.68 19.16 34.17
C GLY A 443 -32.61 18.76 33.14
N GLU A 444 -32.53 17.49 32.74
CA GLU A 444 -31.65 17.04 31.66
C GLU A 444 -32.21 17.44 30.29
N GLU A 445 -31.31 17.79 29.37
CA GLU A 445 -31.61 18.06 27.97
C GLU A 445 -30.94 16.98 27.12
N VAL A 446 -31.71 16.27 26.31
CA VAL A 446 -31.19 15.16 25.48
C VAL A 446 -31.37 15.50 24.01
N ARG A 447 -30.28 15.44 23.24
CA ARG A 447 -30.35 15.55 21.77
C ARG A 447 -31.02 14.29 21.20
N ILE A 448 -32.07 14.48 20.40
CA ILE A 448 -32.83 13.39 19.78
C ILE A 448 -32.43 13.30 18.31
N GLY A 449 -32.09 12.10 17.83
CA GLY A 449 -31.81 11.89 16.41
C GLY A 449 -33.07 12.07 15.55
N LEU A 450 -32.94 12.54 14.32
CA LEU A 450 -34.08 12.71 13.41
C LEU A 450 -34.76 11.39 13.03
N GLN A 451 -34.05 10.28 13.16
CA GLN A 451 -34.56 8.92 13.04
C GLN A 451 -35.40 8.45 14.25
N GLU A 452 -35.30 9.13 15.39
CA GLU A 452 -36.03 8.80 16.63
C GLU A 452 -37.34 9.58 16.76
N VAL A 453 -37.53 10.64 15.96
CA VAL A 453 -38.75 11.47 15.99
C VAL A 453 -39.73 11.03 14.91
N GLU A 454 -41.02 11.21 15.17
CA GLU A 454 -42.07 11.10 14.16
C GLU A 454 -42.32 12.49 13.56
N ILE A 455 -42.03 12.64 12.27
CA ILE A 455 -42.37 13.84 11.50
C ILE A 455 -43.68 13.55 10.77
N ASP A 456 -44.70 14.39 10.98
CA ASP A 456 -45.97 14.25 10.28
C ASP A 456 -45.78 14.28 8.76
N ASP A 457 -46.57 13.48 8.02
CA ASP A 457 -46.49 13.40 6.56
C ASP A 457 -46.65 14.80 5.94
N VAL A 458 -45.53 15.33 5.44
CA VAL A 458 -45.47 16.70 4.92
C VAL A 458 -46.01 16.69 3.50
N ASN A 459 -47.34 16.83 3.39
CA ASN A 459 -47.98 16.94 2.08
C ASN A 459 -47.67 18.29 1.42
N THR A 460 -46.75 18.23 0.46
CA THR A 460 -46.37 19.34 -0.43
C THR A 460 -47.25 19.43 -1.68
N ASP A 461 -48.31 18.64 -1.86
CA ASP A 461 -49.15 18.66 -3.07
C ASP A 461 -50.01 19.93 -3.22
N HIS A 462 -50.05 20.79 -2.20
CA HIS A 462 -50.91 21.97 -2.15
C HIS A 462 -50.18 23.20 -1.60
N ILE A 463 -50.30 24.32 -2.31
CA ILE A 463 -49.71 25.62 -1.93
C ILE A 463 -50.14 26.15 -0.55
N GLY A 464 -49.25 26.92 0.07
CA GLY A 464 -49.48 27.68 1.31
C GLY A 464 -48.45 27.39 2.40
N ARG A 465 -48.49 28.19 3.48
CA ARG A 465 -47.73 27.92 4.71
C ARG A 465 -48.25 26.62 5.34
N LYS A 466 -47.34 25.71 5.63
CA LYS A 466 -47.61 24.44 6.32
C LYS A 466 -46.84 24.46 7.64
N THR A 467 -47.49 24.00 8.69
CA THR A 467 -46.82 23.74 9.97
C THR A 467 -46.42 22.28 9.94
N VAL A 468 -45.12 22.01 10.08
CA VAL A 468 -44.56 20.67 10.22
C VAL A 468 -44.47 20.39 11.72
N GLU A 469 -45.14 19.33 12.15
CA GLU A 469 -45.09 18.86 13.54
C GLU A 469 -44.06 17.73 13.62
N ILE A 470 -43.11 17.91 14.55
CA ILE A 470 -42.19 16.87 14.98
C ILE A 470 -42.70 16.41 16.34
N SER A 471 -42.94 15.11 16.47
CA SER A 471 -43.36 14.52 17.72
C SER A 471 -42.36 13.50 18.23
N TYR A 472 -42.17 13.49 19.55
CA TYR A 472 -41.33 12.52 20.23
C TYR A 472 -41.98 12.17 21.56
N LYS A 473 -42.30 10.88 21.74
CA LYS A 473 -43.01 10.35 22.92
C LYS A 473 -44.29 11.10 23.31
N GLY A 474 -45.02 11.63 22.32
CA GLY A 474 -46.29 12.32 22.52
C GLY A 474 -46.19 13.82 22.80
N GLU A 475 -44.99 14.36 23.00
CA GLU A 475 -44.76 15.81 22.97
C GLU A 475 -44.46 16.27 21.54
N VAL A 476 -44.87 17.50 21.21
CA VAL A 476 -44.82 18.02 19.85
C VAL A 476 -44.11 19.37 19.85
N ALA A 477 -43.17 19.53 18.93
CA ALA A 477 -42.62 20.80 18.52
C ALA A 477 -43.00 21.05 17.07
N SER A 478 -43.06 22.32 16.66
CA SER A 478 -43.38 22.62 15.29
C SER A 478 -42.60 23.80 14.75
N PHE A 479 -42.42 23.78 13.44
CA PHE A 479 -41.87 24.85 12.65
C PHE A 479 -42.71 24.99 11.39
N ASP A 480 -42.55 26.11 10.70
CA ASP A 480 -43.33 26.39 9.50
C ASP A 480 -42.45 26.27 8.26
N ILE A 481 -43.01 25.63 7.23
CA ILE A 481 -42.49 25.62 5.86
C ILE A 481 -43.45 26.34 4.92
N GLU A 482 -42.96 26.73 3.75
CA GLU A 482 -43.77 27.36 2.70
C GLU A 482 -43.76 26.50 1.43
N VAL A 483 -44.95 26.03 1.01
CA VAL A 483 -45.14 25.30 -0.25
C VAL A 483 -45.69 26.24 -1.33
N LYS A 484 -45.06 26.27 -2.50
CA LYS A 484 -45.49 27.08 -3.64
C LYS A 484 -45.52 26.27 -4.94
N GLU A 485 -46.26 26.75 -5.93
CA GLU A 485 -46.16 26.19 -7.30
C GLU A 485 -44.81 26.60 -7.89
N PRO A 486 -44.15 25.72 -8.67
CA PRO A 486 -43.07 26.13 -9.54
C PRO A 486 -43.59 27.21 -10.48
N GLU A 487 -43.08 28.42 -10.33
CA GLU A 487 -43.38 29.52 -11.22
C GLU A 487 -42.23 29.63 -12.22
N VAL A 488 -42.58 29.68 -13.50
CA VAL A 488 -41.59 30.04 -14.52
C VAL A 488 -41.12 31.45 -14.21
N THR A 489 -39.87 31.57 -13.79
CA THR A 489 -39.29 32.85 -13.41
C THR A 489 -38.77 33.59 -14.62
N HIS A 490 -38.18 32.84 -15.56
CA HIS A 490 -37.60 33.36 -16.78
C HIS A 490 -37.44 32.24 -17.83
N ILE A 491 -37.02 32.64 -19.03
CA ILE A 491 -36.43 31.73 -20.01
C ILE A 491 -34.91 31.85 -19.91
N GLU A 492 -34.18 30.77 -20.14
CA GLU A 492 -32.71 30.79 -20.17
C GLU A 492 -32.18 29.85 -21.25
N ILE A 493 -30.91 30.03 -21.62
CA ILE A 493 -30.21 29.21 -22.61
C ILE A 493 -29.44 28.12 -21.86
N VAL A 494 -29.72 26.86 -22.16
CA VAL A 494 -29.04 25.70 -21.54
C VAL A 494 -28.04 25.04 -22.48
N GLU A 495 -28.31 25.07 -23.79
CA GLU A 495 -27.31 24.77 -24.82
C GLU A 495 -27.12 26.00 -25.68
N TYR A 496 -25.87 26.43 -25.83
CA TYR A 496 -25.53 27.62 -26.59
C TYR A 496 -25.14 27.19 -28.02
N PRO A 497 -25.68 27.87 -29.04
CA PRO A 497 -25.22 27.70 -30.41
C PRO A 497 -23.83 28.35 -30.56
N LYS A 498 -23.30 28.35 -31.79
CA LYS A 498 -22.11 29.15 -32.11
C LYS A 498 -22.35 30.64 -31.76
N THR A 499 -21.42 31.22 -31.02
CA THR A 499 -21.48 32.61 -30.49
C THR A 499 -20.49 33.56 -31.18
N THR A 500 -19.42 33.02 -31.75
CA THR A 500 -18.35 33.79 -32.40
C THR A 500 -18.28 33.46 -33.89
N TYR A 501 -18.44 34.47 -34.74
CA TYR A 501 -18.56 34.35 -36.20
C TYR A 501 -17.49 35.16 -36.91
N GLU A 502 -17.05 34.69 -38.08
CA GLU A 502 -16.21 35.48 -38.99
C GLU A 502 -17.08 36.24 -40.00
N ILE A 503 -16.56 37.36 -40.52
CA ILE A 503 -17.22 38.13 -41.58
C ILE A 503 -17.71 37.21 -42.72
N GLY A 504 -18.99 37.33 -43.06
CA GLY A 504 -19.68 36.59 -44.12
C GLY A 504 -20.31 35.28 -43.65
N GLN A 505 -20.21 34.92 -42.36
CA GLN A 505 -20.92 33.77 -41.80
C GLN A 505 -22.32 34.19 -41.34
N PRO A 506 -23.39 33.52 -41.83
CA PRO A 506 -24.73 33.75 -41.32
C PRO A 506 -24.83 33.24 -39.88
N PHE A 507 -25.69 33.87 -39.07
CA PHE A 507 -26.03 33.36 -37.75
C PHE A 507 -26.63 31.95 -37.88
N ASP A 508 -26.10 31.01 -37.09
CA ASP A 508 -26.54 29.62 -37.07
C ASP A 508 -27.15 29.29 -35.70
N PRO A 509 -28.49 29.09 -35.60
CA PRO A 509 -29.14 28.75 -34.36
C PRO A 509 -28.96 27.26 -33.96
N ASN A 510 -28.30 26.42 -34.77
CA ASN A 510 -28.11 25.02 -34.44
C ASN A 510 -27.36 24.86 -33.11
N GLY A 511 -27.88 24.01 -32.22
CA GLY A 511 -27.37 23.82 -30.86
C GLY A 511 -27.90 24.82 -29.83
N LEU A 512 -28.81 25.73 -30.22
CA LEU A 512 -29.52 26.57 -29.26
C LEU A 512 -30.65 25.77 -28.61
N GLU A 513 -30.54 25.52 -27.31
CA GLU A 513 -31.65 25.05 -26.48
C GLU A 513 -32.02 26.11 -25.45
N VAL A 514 -33.30 26.48 -25.46
CA VAL A 514 -33.89 27.43 -24.52
C VAL A 514 -34.89 26.68 -23.67
N VAL A 515 -34.87 26.91 -22.37
CA VAL A 515 -35.81 26.31 -21.42
C VAL A 515 -36.63 27.38 -20.73
N TYR A 516 -37.82 27.01 -20.29
CA TYR A 516 -38.48 27.71 -19.19
C TYR A 516 -37.79 27.26 -17.90
N ALA A 517 -37.14 28.19 -17.21
CA ALA A 517 -36.53 27.95 -15.91
C ALA A 517 -37.54 28.28 -14.80
N TYR A 518 -37.78 27.31 -13.93
CA TYR A 518 -38.68 27.45 -12.81
C TYR A 518 -37.88 27.84 -11.57
N ASP A 519 -38.52 28.48 -10.60
CA ASP A 519 -37.88 28.83 -9.32
C ASP A 519 -37.45 27.61 -8.48
N ASN A 520 -37.87 26.41 -8.87
CA ASN A 520 -37.44 25.13 -8.28
C ASN A 520 -36.21 24.52 -8.95
N GLY A 521 -35.64 25.18 -9.95
CA GLY A 521 -34.52 24.66 -10.73
C GLY A 521 -34.92 23.68 -11.83
N ASP A 522 -36.21 23.28 -11.92
CA ASP A 522 -36.67 22.51 -13.07
C ASP A 522 -36.54 23.34 -14.34
N GLN A 523 -36.36 22.62 -15.44
CA GLN A 523 -36.27 23.18 -16.77
C GLN A 523 -37.19 22.37 -17.69
N THR A 524 -37.97 23.07 -18.51
CA THR A 524 -38.69 22.45 -19.62
C THR A 524 -38.33 23.15 -20.92
N THR A 525 -37.89 22.38 -21.92
CA THR A 525 -37.53 22.88 -23.25
C THR A 525 -38.66 23.72 -23.84
N VAL A 526 -38.31 24.91 -24.34
CA VAL A 526 -39.22 25.73 -25.12
C VAL A 526 -39.29 25.13 -26.53
N GLU A 527 -40.47 24.67 -26.92
CA GLU A 527 -40.71 24.11 -28.26
C GLU A 527 -40.24 25.07 -29.36
N GLU A 528 -39.47 24.55 -30.32
CA GLU A 528 -38.83 25.33 -31.39
C GLU A 528 -39.84 26.19 -32.18
N GLU A 529 -41.07 25.66 -32.41
CA GLU A 529 -42.15 26.37 -33.11
C GLU A 529 -42.66 27.63 -32.38
N THR A 530 -42.35 27.75 -31.08
CA THR A 530 -42.76 28.87 -30.23
C THR A 530 -41.62 29.87 -29.96
N LEU A 531 -40.38 29.52 -30.30
CA LEU A 531 -39.25 30.44 -30.22
C LEU A 531 -39.24 31.38 -31.43
N SER A 532 -39.08 32.69 -31.18
CA SER A 532 -38.72 33.66 -32.22
C SER A 532 -37.36 34.26 -31.93
N LEU A 533 -36.50 34.23 -32.94
CA LEU A 533 -35.18 34.85 -32.95
C LEU A 533 -35.26 36.13 -33.78
N ASP A 534 -35.08 37.29 -33.14
CA ASP A 534 -34.88 38.55 -33.84
C ASP A 534 -33.37 38.74 -34.07
N ILE A 535 -33.00 38.53 -35.34
CA ILE A 535 -31.64 38.70 -35.86
C ILE A 535 -31.51 40.00 -36.68
N SER A 536 -32.47 40.92 -36.61
CA SER A 536 -32.50 42.09 -37.49
C SER A 536 -31.33 43.06 -37.30
N GLU A 537 -30.72 43.06 -36.11
CA GLU A 537 -29.51 43.82 -35.79
C GLU A 537 -28.22 43.06 -36.13
N TYR A 538 -28.27 41.74 -36.40
CA TYR A 538 -27.09 40.96 -36.79
C TYR A 538 -26.63 41.32 -38.19
N ASP A 539 -25.42 41.86 -38.31
CA ASP A 539 -24.78 42.15 -39.59
C ASP A 539 -23.56 41.23 -39.79
N GLU A 540 -23.72 40.22 -40.66
CA GLU A 540 -22.64 39.28 -40.98
C GLU A 540 -21.44 39.94 -41.68
N LEU A 541 -21.58 41.17 -42.19
CA LEU A 541 -20.55 41.84 -42.97
C LEU A 541 -19.71 42.85 -42.18
N GLU A 542 -20.15 43.23 -40.97
CA GLU A 542 -19.50 44.25 -40.16
C GLU A 542 -19.02 43.65 -38.82
N PRO A 543 -17.74 43.81 -38.44
CA PRO A 543 -17.26 43.43 -37.13
C PRO A 543 -18.00 44.17 -36.01
N GLY A 544 -18.48 43.43 -35.02
CA GLY A 544 -19.24 44.01 -33.92
C GLY A 544 -19.83 42.96 -32.99
N ARG A 545 -20.26 43.42 -31.82
CA ARG A 545 -21.07 42.63 -30.90
C ARG A 545 -22.54 42.87 -31.21
N TYR A 546 -23.28 41.80 -31.43
CA TYR A 546 -24.70 41.80 -31.73
C TYR A 546 -25.46 41.06 -30.63
N GLU A 547 -26.72 41.41 -30.43
CA GLU A 547 -27.59 40.71 -29.49
C GLU A 547 -28.71 40.05 -30.28
N ILE A 548 -28.73 38.72 -30.31
CA ILE A 548 -29.87 37.98 -30.85
C ILE A 548 -30.93 37.98 -29.77
N VAL A 549 -32.07 38.63 -30.06
CA VAL A 549 -33.17 38.71 -29.10
C VAL A 549 -34.03 37.46 -29.26
N ILE A 550 -34.11 36.68 -28.19
CA ILE A 550 -34.86 35.44 -28.14
C ILE A 550 -36.14 35.69 -27.33
N GLU A 551 -37.27 35.42 -27.97
CA GLU A 551 -38.59 35.52 -27.34
C GLU A 551 -39.30 34.16 -27.41
N ALA A 552 -39.87 33.72 -26.29
CA ALA A 552 -40.74 32.56 -26.24
C ALA A 552 -42.19 33.00 -26.44
N ASN A 553 -42.73 32.83 -27.65
CA ASN A 553 -44.08 33.21 -28.02
C ASN A 553 -45.10 32.21 -27.45
N GLY A 554 -45.42 32.38 -26.17
CA GLY A 554 -46.40 31.58 -25.44
C GLY A 554 -46.73 32.10 -24.04
N LYS A 555 -45.76 32.74 -23.38
CA LYS A 555 -45.89 33.43 -22.08
C LYS A 555 -45.09 34.74 -22.13
N ALA A 556 -45.60 35.82 -21.52
CA ALA A 556 -44.97 37.14 -21.60
C ALA A 556 -43.78 37.27 -20.63
N PHE A 557 -42.60 36.79 -21.02
CA PHE A 557 -41.34 37.00 -20.32
C PHE A 557 -40.52 38.11 -20.96
N LYS A 558 -39.57 38.65 -20.21
CA LYS A 558 -38.57 39.55 -20.78
C LYS A 558 -37.73 38.73 -21.78
N ALA A 559 -37.61 39.23 -23.00
CA ALA A 559 -36.74 38.62 -24.00
C ALA A 559 -35.32 38.45 -23.44
N ILE A 560 -34.72 37.29 -23.69
CA ILE A 560 -33.31 37.06 -23.40
C ILE A 560 -32.47 37.47 -24.61
N LYS A 561 -31.23 37.83 -24.33
CA LYS A 561 -30.29 38.30 -25.34
C LYS A 561 -29.15 37.31 -25.37
N LEU A 562 -28.99 36.62 -26.49
CA LEU A 562 -27.80 35.86 -26.79
C LEU A 562 -26.80 36.82 -27.43
N PRO A 563 -25.75 37.26 -26.71
CA PRO A 563 -24.71 38.03 -27.34
C PRO A 563 -23.97 37.13 -28.34
N VAL A 564 -23.69 37.66 -29.52
CA VAL A 564 -22.80 37.05 -30.51
C VAL A 564 -21.80 38.09 -30.98
N ILE A 565 -20.64 37.66 -31.44
CA ILE A 565 -19.64 38.55 -32.03
C ILE A 565 -19.36 38.15 -33.46
N VAL A 566 -19.36 39.13 -34.37
CA VAL A 566 -18.77 38.99 -35.71
C VAL A 566 -17.41 39.66 -35.67
N GLN A 567 -16.39 38.95 -36.11
CA GLN A 567 -15.02 39.45 -36.14
C GLN A 567 -14.36 39.23 -37.50
N ASN A 568 -13.29 39.98 -37.74
CA ASN A 568 -12.44 39.70 -38.89
C ASN A 568 -11.84 38.30 -38.75
N PRO A 569 -11.62 37.57 -39.86
CA PRO A 569 -10.86 36.32 -39.83
C PRO A 569 -9.53 36.53 -39.10
N ARG A 570 -9.27 35.69 -38.08
CA ARG A 570 -8.03 35.73 -37.31
C ARG A 570 -7.08 34.70 -37.90
N GLU A 571 -5.94 35.14 -38.44
CA GLU A 571 -4.82 34.23 -38.72
C GLU A 571 -3.96 34.11 -37.47
N HIS A 572 -3.78 32.89 -36.97
CA HIS A 572 -2.94 32.60 -35.81
C HIS A 572 -1.50 32.37 -36.25
N GLN A 573 -0.57 33.14 -35.68
CA GLN A 573 0.86 32.98 -35.93
C GLN A 573 1.42 31.94 -34.98
N TRP A 574 1.96 30.88 -35.54
CA TRP A 574 2.64 29.84 -34.79
C TRP A 574 4.12 30.17 -34.63
N GLU A 575 4.62 29.97 -33.42
CA GLU A 575 5.99 30.22 -33.00
C GLU A 575 6.58 28.96 -32.33
N SER A 576 7.90 28.94 -32.18
CA SER A 576 8.62 27.85 -31.51
C SER A 576 9.61 28.40 -30.50
N ILE A 577 9.70 27.73 -29.35
CA ILE A 577 10.63 28.08 -28.28
C ILE A 577 11.08 26.82 -27.52
N VAL A 578 12.30 26.84 -27.00
CA VAL A 578 12.83 25.84 -26.07
C VAL A 578 13.29 26.60 -24.84
N PHE A 579 12.83 26.21 -23.65
CA PHE A 579 13.20 26.87 -22.38
C PHE A 579 12.94 25.93 -21.19
N GLY A 580 13.48 26.29 -20.03
CA GLY A 580 13.29 25.61 -18.76
C GLY A 580 14.31 24.50 -18.48
N GLN A 581 14.11 23.77 -17.40
CA GLN A 581 15.18 22.95 -16.82
C GLN A 581 15.58 21.74 -17.68
N SER A 582 16.87 21.41 -17.65
CA SER A 582 17.45 20.24 -18.34
C SER A 582 17.39 20.29 -19.87
N ILE A 583 17.08 21.42 -20.50
CA ILE A 583 17.13 21.54 -21.97
C ILE A 583 18.57 21.57 -22.50
N GLY A 584 18.73 21.28 -23.79
CA GLY A 584 20.01 21.43 -24.49
C GLY A 584 19.86 21.63 -26.00
N GLU A 585 20.77 22.40 -26.60
CA GLU A 585 20.75 22.74 -28.04
C GLU A 585 20.81 21.49 -28.95
N ASP A 586 21.52 20.44 -28.53
CA ASP A 586 21.68 19.20 -29.30
C ASP A 586 20.59 18.15 -28.98
N THR A 587 19.81 18.35 -27.92
CA THR A 587 18.88 17.35 -27.37
C THR A 587 17.41 17.76 -27.47
N ASN A 588 17.13 19.03 -27.71
CA ASN A 588 15.81 19.58 -27.94
C ASN A 588 15.73 20.18 -29.34
N SER A 589 14.67 19.89 -30.10
CA SER A 589 14.39 20.68 -31.29
C SER A 589 12.92 20.64 -31.71
N ILE A 590 12.57 21.60 -32.56
CA ILE A 590 11.26 21.75 -33.20
C ILE A 590 11.53 21.96 -34.68
N LYS A 591 10.85 21.18 -35.53
CA LYS A 591 11.01 21.26 -36.99
C LYS A 591 9.67 21.22 -37.69
N GLU A 592 9.42 22.23 -38.51
CA GLU A 592 8.32 22.25 -39.45
C GLU A 592 8.76 21.61 -40.77
N HIS A 593 8.01 20.62 -41.25
CA HIS A 593 8.33 19.88 -42.47
C HIS A 593 7.47 20.33 -43.66
N GLU A 594 7.94 20.07 -44.88
CA GLU A 594 7.18 20.34 -46.12
C GLU A 594 5.92 19.46 -46.16
N GLY A 595 4.76 20.06 -45.83
CA GLY A 595 3.50 19.34 -45.69
C GLY A 595 2.65 19.81 -44.50
N GLY A 596 3.22 20.63 -43.61
CA GLY A 596 2.51 21.21 -42.46
C GLY A 596 2.55 20.35 -41.19
N ASN A 597 3.33 19.26 -41.18
CA ASN A 597 3.58 18.45 -40.00
C ASN A 597 4.73 19.04 -39.15
N ILE A 598 4.57 18.97 -37.83
CA ILE A 598 5.50 19.54 -36.86
C ILE A 598 6.13 18.39 -36.07
N GLU A 599 7.46 18.26 -36.14
CA GLU A 599 8.23 17.30 -35.35
C GLU A 599 8.78 18.01 -34.11
N LEU A 600 8.49 17.49 -32.93
CA LEU A 600 9.05 17.95 -31.66
C LEU A 600 9.79 16.79 -31.01
N TYR A 601 11.01 17.03 -30.51
CA TYR A 601 11.70 16.04 -29.68
C TYR A 601 12.47 16.63 -28.50
N ALA A 602 12.61 15.78 -27.49
CA ALA A 602 13.46 15.93 -26.32
C ALA A 602 14.12 14.55 -26.04
N HIS A 603 15.41 14.42 -26.32
CA HIS A 603 16.13 13.14 -26.22
C HIS A 603 16.72 12.89 -24.82
N GLY A 604 16.59 11.64 -24.35
CA GLY A 604 17.12 11.22 -23.05
C GLY A 604 16.57 12.10 -21.92
N ASN A 605 17.46 12.59 -21.04
CA ASN A 605 17.07 13.39 -19.88
C ASN A 605 16.75 14.87 -20.20
N ALA A 606 16.63 15.23 -21.48
CA ALA A 606 16.46 16.62 -21.90
C ALA A 606 15.05 17.13 -21.63
N GLY A 607 14.93 18.28 -20.95
CA GLY A 607 13.66 18.76 -20.44
C GLY A 607 13.11 17.94 -19.26
N LYS A 608 11.96 18.36 -18.74
CA LYS A 608 11.13 17.65 -17.75
C LYS A 608 9.80 18.37 -17.55
N VAL A 609 8.75 17.65 -17.17
CA VAL A 609 7.55 18.22 -16.54
C VAL A 609 7.46 17.65 -15.15
N THR A 610 7.47 18.51 -14.14
CA THR A 610 7.35 18.12 -12.74
C THR A 610 6.19 18.86 -12.10
N GLN A 611 5.91 18.56 -10.83
CA GLN A 611 4.91 19.30 -10.05
C GLN A 611 5.14 20.80 -10.10
N ASP A 612 6.40 21.24 -10.08
CA ASP A 612 6.73 22.66 -9.85
C ASP A 612 7.47 23.31 -11.01
N HIS A 613 8.10 22.55 -11.90
CA HIS A 613 8.97 23.09 -12.97
C HIS A 613 8.81 22.39 -14.31
N ASP A 614 9.06 23.17 -15.36
CA ASP A 614 9.08 22.73 -16.76
C ASP A 614 10.47 22.92 -17.38
N GLY A 615 10.77 22.04 -18.33
CA GLY A 615 11.76 22.22 -19.39
C GLY A 615 11.26 21.54 -20.65
N ILE A 616 10.94 22.31 -21.68
CA ILE A 616 10.17 21.83 -22.81
C ILE A 616 10.66 22.37 -24.16
N SER A 617 10.40 21.60 -25.21
CA SER A 617 10.32 22.11 -26.59
C SER A 617 8.85 22.43 -26.87
N TYR A 618 8.52 23.67 -27.25
CA TYR A 618 7.14 24.15 -27.37
C TYR A 618 6.85 24.86 -28.69
N TYR A 619 5.83 24.41 -29.41
CA TYR A 619 5.31 25.00 -30.65
C TYR A 619 3.89 25.53 -30.41
N TYR A 620 3.70 26.85 -30.47
CA TYR A 620 2.52 27.50 -29.89
C TYR A 620 2.01 28.68 -30.70
N THR A 621 0.77 29.11 -30.42
CA THR A 621 0.25 30.43 -30.80
C THR A 621 -0.14 31.22 -29.53
N GLU A 622 -0.09 32.55 -29.61
CA GLU A 622 -0.59 33.43 -28.55
C GLU A 622 -2.10 33.65 -28.69
N LEU A 623 -2.83 33.60 -27.58
CA LEU A 623 -4.25 33.95 -27.44
C LEU A 623 -4.45 34.88 -26.23
N ASN A 624 -5.58 35.59 -26.16
CA ASN A 624 -5.88 36.44 -25.00
C ASN A 624 -6.39 35.58 -23.83
N ALA A 625 -5.75 35.63 -22.67
CA ALA A 625 -6.04 34.71 -21.57
C ALA A 625 -7.47 34.89 -21.00
N GLU A 626 -7.90 36.13 -20.80
CA GLU A 626 -9.21 36.46 -20.22
C GLU A 626 -10.34 36.42 -21.26
N GLY A 627 -10.06 36.87 -22.48
CA GLY A 627 -11.05 37.17 -23.51
C GLY A 627 -11.27 36.05 -24.52
N ASP A 628 -10.35 35.10 -24.65
CA ASP A 628 -10.49 33.97 -25.58
C ASP A 628 -10.73 32.65 -24.84
N ASN A 629 -11.65 31.86 -25.37
CA ASN A 629 -11.74 30.41 -25.18
C ASN A 629 -11.22 29.73 -26.45
N PHE A 630 -10.84 28.45 -26.33
CA PHE A 630 -10.30 27.73 -27.48
C PHE A 630 -10.69 26.26 -27.48
N ASP A 631 -10.67 25.67 -28.67
CA ASP A 631 -10.67 24.24 -28.92
C ASP A 631 -9.50 23.92 -29.86
N LEU A 632 -8.52 23.17 -29.35
CA LEU A 632 -7.34 22.75 -30.11
C LEU A 632 -7.32 21.23 -30.20
N SER A 633 -7.27 20.69 -31.42
CA SER A 633 -7.11 19.26 -31.66
C SER A 633 -6.11 18.95 -32.77
N ALA A 634 -5.46 17.79 -32.67
CA ALA A 634 -4.54 17.29 -33.69
C ALA A 634 -4.34 15.78 -33.58
N ASP A 635 -3.93 15.15 -34.69
CA ASP A 635 -3.51 13.75 -34.72
C ASP A 635 -2.04 13.68 -34.30
N ILE A 636 -1.74 12.87 -33.28
CA ILE A 636 -0.38 12.76 -32.72
C ILE A 636 0.21 11.39 -33.02
N GLU A 637 1.32 11.39 -33.75
CA GLU A 637 2.20 10.22 -33.90
C GLU A 637 3.26 10.26 -32.81
N VAL A 638 3.24 9.28 -31.91
CA VAL A 638 4.25 9.15 -30.85
C VAL A 638 5.34 8.19 -31.31
N ILE A 639 6.53 8.72 -31.55
CA ILE A 639 7.68 7.94 -32.01
C ILE A 639 8.40 7.31 -30.81
N GLU A 640 8.60 8.11 -29.77
CA GLU A 640 9.28 7.72 -28.53
C GLU A 640 8.61 8.47 -27.38
N TYR A 641 8.35 7.78 -26.27
CA TYR A 641 7.78 8.37 -25.07
C TYR A 641 8.08 7.50 -23.85
N ALA A 642 8.67 8.12 -22.83
CA ALA A 642 9.04 7.58 -21.53
C ALA A 642 10.13 6.48 -21.56
N LYS A 643 11.01 6.42 -20.56
CA LYS A 643 11.93 5.27 -20.42
C LYS A 643 11.22 4.05 -19.85
N ALA A 644 11.94 2.93 -19.77
CA ALA A 644 11.50 1.73 -19.06
C ALA A 644 12.56 1.33 -18.01
N PRO A 645 12.27 1.46 -16.71
CA PRO A 645 11.07 2.09 -16.11
C PRO A 645 11.02 3.61 -16.34
N HIS A 646 9.83 4.22 -16.30
CA HIS A 646 9.64 5.68 -16.42
C HIS A 646 10.05 6.41 -15.13
N ASP A 647 10.46 7.68 -15.23
CA ASP A 647 10.81 8.50 -14.05
C ASP A 647 9.70 9.45 -13.57
N GLY A 648 8.59 9.54 -14.28
CA GLY A 648 7.47 10.38 -13.87
C GLY A 648 7.50 11.79 -14.46
N GLN A 649 8.60 12.17 -15.12
CA GLN A 649 8.84 13.54 -15.60
C GLN A 649 8.73 13.67 -17.12
N GLU A 650 8.52 12.55 -17.81
CA GLU A 650 8.33 12.48 -19.26
C GLU A 650 6.92 12.92 -19.62
N SER A 651 6.80 13.78 -20.65
CA SER A 651 5.48 14.23 -21.09
C SER A 651 5.47 14.75 -22.53
N PHE A 652 4.31 14.64 -23.18
CA PHE A 652 4.03 15.23 -24.48
C PHE A 652 2.55 15.54 -24.62
N GLY A 653 2.18 16.39 -25.58
CA GLY A 653 0.79 16.55 -25.98
C GLY A 653 0.43 17.99 -26.32
N ILE A 654 -0.81 18.37 -26.03
CA ILE A 654 -1.35 19.72 -26.19
C ILE A 654 -1.31 20.42 -24.84
N MET A 655 -0.67 21.58 -24.77
CA MET A 655 -0.52 22.38 -23.56
C MET A 655 -0.98 23.82 -23.81
N ALA A 656 -1.77 24.34 -22.87
CA ALA A 656 -2.01 25.76 -22.70
C ALA A 656 -1.31 26.23 -21.41
N ARG A 657 -0.65 27.38 -21.47
CA ARG A 657 0.13 27.95 -20.35
C ARG A 657 0.07 29.47 -20.33
N ASP A 658 0.20 30.08 -19.15
CA ASP A 658 0.11 31.54 -18.98
C ASP A 658 1.44 32.29 -19.04
N ALA A 659 2.57 31.59 -19.02
CA ALA A 659 3.88 32.23 -19.12
C ALA A 659 4.85 31.35 -19.89
N ILE A 660 5.80 31.97 -20.62
CA ILE A 660 6.92 31.29 -21.29
C ILE A 660 8.25 31.92 -20.87
N GLY A 661 9.29 31.09 -20.80
CA GLY A 661 10.63 31.52 -20.40
C GLY A 661 11.43 32.14 -21.56
N PRO A 662 12.59 32.75 -21.26
CA PRO A 662 13.51 33.20 -22.30
C PRO A 662 14.02 32.00 -23.13
N ALA A 663 14.13 32.20 -24.45
CA ALA A 663 14.61 31.15 -25.35
C ALA A 663 16.01 30.66 -24.97
N TRP A 664 16.16 29.34 -24.90
CA TRP A 664 17.37 28.61 -24.49
C TRP A 664 17.85 28.88 -23.06
N ASP A 665 16.99 29.46 -22.21
CA ASP A 665 17.26 29.52 -20.78
C ASP A 665 16.99 28.16 -20.14
N SER A 666 17.99 27.62 -19.43
CA SER A 666 17.93 26.31 -18.76
C SER A 666 17.65 26.41 -17.26
N GLY A 667 17.32 27.61 -16.76
CA GLY A 667 16.93 27.86 -15.38
C GLY A 667 15.59 27.22 -15.00
N VAL A 668 15.23 27.36 -13.71
CA VAL A 668 13.87 27.05 -13.24
C VAL A 668 12.86 27.89 -14.01
N PHE A 669 11.80 27.23 -14.47
CA PHE A 669 10.65 27.91 -15.02
C PHE A 669 9.39 27.14 -14.65
N SER A 670 8.40 27.85 -14.12
CA SER A 670 7.08 27.34 -13.77
C SER A 670 6.01 28.24 -14.33
N SER A 671 4.84 27.68 -14.61
CA SER A 671 3.66 28.44 -15.01
C SER A 671 2.40 27.67 -14.68
N ASN A 672 1.25 28.35 -14.68
CA ASN A 672 0.00 27.63 -14.70
C ASN A 672 -0.13 26.93 -16.04
N VAL A 673 -0.59 25.67 -16.04
CA VAL A 673 -0.76 24.90 -17.28
C VAL A 673 -2.04 24.09 -17.25
N ALA A 674 -2.62 23.88 -18.43
CA ALA A 674 -3.63 22.86 -18.70
C ALA A 674 -3.17 22.02 -19.88
N THR A 675 -3.13 20.70 -19.71
CA THR A 675 -2.47 19.81 -20.66
C THR A 675 -3.27 18.54 -20.88
N VAL A 676 -3.32 18.06 -22.12
CA VAL A 676 -3.79 16.71 -22.46
C VAL A 676 -2.71 15.97 -23.25
N GLY A 677 -2.38 14.75 -22.82
CA GLY A 677 -1.40 13.92 -23.50
C GLY A 677 -0.76 12.88 -22.60
N GLY A 678 0.41 12.37 -23.01
CA GLY A 678 1.15 11.38 -22.25
C GLY A 678 1.78 12.00 -21.01
N PHE A 679 1.47 11.45 -19.84
CA PHE A 679 2.11 11.81 -18.58
C PHE A 679 2.00 10.64 -17.59
N SER A 680 2.78 10.65 -16.52
CA SER A 680 2.59 9.77 -15.36
C SER A 680 2.62 10.57 -14.05
N GLY A 681 3.56 11.52 -13.93
CA GLY A 681 3.68 12.41 -12.78
C GLY A 681 4.37 11.79 -11.56
N GLY A 682 4.82 10.54 -11.66
CA GLY A 682 5.56 9.84 -10.61
C GLY A 682 6.12 8.51 -11.10
N THR A 683 7.19 8.04 -10.45
CA THR A 683 7.91 6.79 -10.80
C THR A 683 7.06 5.53 -10.60
N SER A 684 6.11 5.56 -9.66
CA SER A 684 5.17 4.47 -9.35
C SER A 684 3.77 4.69 -9.93
N GLU A 685 3.53 5.84 -10.54
CA GLU A 685 2.22 6.22 -11.04
C GLU A 685 1.92 5.55 -12.38
N ALA A 686 0.63 5.33 -12.63
CA ALA A 686 0.17 4.82 -13.91
C ALA A 686 0.56 5.77 -15.05
N ASN A 687 1.07 5.21 -16.14
CA ASN A 687 1.55 5.96 -17.29
C ASN A 687 0.59 5.81 -18.47
N GLY A 688 0.03 6.93 -18.93
CA GLY A 688 -1.04 6.91 -19.92
C GLY A 688 -1.37 8.29 -20.48
N THR A 689 -2.49 8.37 -21.20
CA THR A 689 -3.04 9.63 -21.71
C THR A 689 -3.96 10.24 -20.66
N GLN A 690 -3.72 11.48 -20.26
CA GLN A 690 -4.48 12.13 -19.19
C GLN A 690 -4.63 13.64 -19.43
N LEU A 691 -5.67 14.22 -18.83
CA LEU A 691 -5.83 15.66 -18.65
C LEU A 691 -5.17 16.03 -17.32
N TYR A 692 -4.29 17.02 -17.30
CA TYR A 692 -3.72 17.52 -16.05
C TYR A 692 -3.57 19.04 -16.04
N VAL A 693 -3.66 19.61 -14.84
CA VAL A 693 -3.62 21.06 -14.59
C VAL A 693 -2.65 21.35 -13.45
N ARG A 694 -1.81 22.38 -13.62
CA ARG A 694 -1.03 22.98 -12.53
C ARG A 694 -1.60 24.37 -12.24
N SER A 695 -1.95 24.61 -10.97
CA SER A 695 -2.52 25.86 -10.47
C SER A 695 -1.62 26.53 -9.43
N GLY A 696 -1.99 27.75 -9.03
CA GLY A 696 -1.37 28.50 -7.94
C GLY A 696 -0.05 29.20 -8.28
N VAL A 697 0.53 28.97 -9.46
CA VAL A 697 1.86 29.49 -9.79
C VAL A 697 1.79 31.01 -10.04
N ILE A 698 2.36 31.79 -9.14
CA ILE A 698 2.34 33.26 -9.21
C ILE A 698 3.62 33.86 -9.81
N SER A 699 4.70 33.09 -9.94
CA SER A 699 5.96 33.53 -10.55
C SER A 699 6.75 32.40 -11.24
N PRO A 700 7.67 32.74 -12.16
CA PRO A 700 8.43 31.74 -12.94
C PRO A 700 9.33 30.80 -12.13
N ASP A 701 9.70 31.12 -10.91
CA ASP A 701 10.45 30.23 -10.02
C ASP A 701 9.56 29.24 -9.26
N GLY A 702 8.25 29.22 -9.55
CA GLY A 702 7.29 28.26 -9.01
C GLY A 702 6.64 28.65 -7.69
N GLU A 703 6.86 29.88 -7.21
CA GLU A 703 6.17 30.41 -6.03
C GLU A 703 4.65 30.21 -6.15
N GLY A 704 4.02 29.74 -5.07
CA GLY A 704 2.58 29.54 -4.98
C GLY A 704 2.03 28.26 -5.61
N SER A 705 2.87 27.42 -6.26
CA SER A 705 2.36 26.21 -6.92
C SER A 705 1.60 25.28 -5.97
N GLU A 706 0.41 24.84 -6.39
CA GLU A 706 -0.43 23.89 -5.66
C GLU A 706 -0.25 22.44 -6.18
N GLY A 707 0.78 22.21 -7.02
CA GLY A 707 1.03 20.93 -7.67
C GLY A 707 0.11 20.65 -8.86
N ILE A 708 0.02 19.37 -9.25
CA ILE A 708 -0.70 18.93 -10.45
C ILE A 708 -1.95 18.11 -10.07
N GLN A 709 -3.11 18.57 -10.53
CA GLN A 709 -4.34 17.80 -10.58
C GLN A 709 -4.41 17.01 -11.89
N LYS A 710 -4.80 15.73 -11.86
CA LYS A 710 -4.78 14.88 -13.07
C LYS A 710 -5.95 13.89 -13.13
N ASN A 711 -6.51 13.73 -14.33
CA ASN A 711 -7.59 12.79 -14.64
C ASN A 711 -7.16 11.87 -15.79
N MET A 712 -7.08 10.56 -15.51
CA MET A 712 -6.72 9.55 -16.51
C MET A 712 -7.81 9.39 -17.57
N ILE A 713 -7.44 9.53 -18.84
CA ILE A 713 -8.34 9.29 -20.00
C ILE A 713 -8.15 7.87 -20.51
N ARG A 714 -6.89 7.42 -20.63
CA ARG A 714 -6.54 6.08 -21.05
C ARG A 714 -5.24 5.61 -20.40
N GLU A 715 -5.35 4.60 -19.54
CA GLU A 715 -4.22 3.96 -18.86
C GLU A 715 -3.50 2.97 -19.79
N GLU A 716 -2.99 3.48 -20.90
CA GLU A 716 -2.18 2.73 -21.86
C GLU A 716 -1.07 3.65 -22.35
N ARG A 717 0.19 3.24 -22.16
CA ARG A 717 1.36 4.02 -22.59
C ARG A 717 1.31 4.26 -24.11
N PRO A 718 1.27 5.53 -24.56
CA PRO A 718 1.30 5.87 -25.98
C PRO A 718 2.63 5.51 -26.64
N GLY A 719 2.58 5.01 -27.86
CA GLY A 719 3.75 4.73 -28.69
C GLY A 719 3.36 4.37 -30.12
N SER A 720 4.36 4.14 -30.97
CA SER A 720 4.17 4.04 -32.42
C SER A 720 3.18 2.97 -32.89
N SER A 721 2.87 1.96 -32.06
CA SER A 721 1.90 0.90 -32.38
C SER A 721 0.44 1.25 -32.07
N ASN A 722 0.17 2.18 -31.14
CA ASN A 722 -1.17 2.51 -30.66
C ASN A 722 -1.53 4.00 -30.82
N THR A 723 -0.70 4.75 -31.55
CA THR A 723 -0.94 6.15 -31.94
C THR A 723 -1.01 6.34 -33.44
N PHE A 724 -1.29 7.57 -33.91
CA PHE A 724 -1.31 7.89 -35.33
C PHE A 724 0.06 7.57 -35.95
N PRO A 725 0.15 7.16 -37.23
CA PRO A 725 -0.93 6.77 -38.14
C PRO A 725 -1.38 5.31 -37.97
N ALA A 726 -0.76 4.53 -37.06
CA ALA A 726 -1.07 3.12 -36.88
C ALA A 726 -2.49 2.90 -36.33
N THR A 727 -2.90 3.74 -35.38
CA THR A 727 -4.24 3.80 -34.78
C THR A 727 -4.67 5.27 -34.65
N GLU A 728 -5.96 5.55 -34.66
CA GLU A 728 -6.44 6.90 -34.36
C GLU A 728 -5.99 7.34 -32.96
N TYR A 729 -5.35 8.49 -32.89
CA TYR A 729 -4.89 9.10 -31.64
C TYR A 729 -4.91 10.61 -31.81
N ARG A 730 -6.12 11.14 -31.71
CA ARG A 730 -6.42 12.55 -31.85
C ARG A 730 -6.66 13.15 -30.48
N LEU A 731 -5.74 13.99 -30.03
CA LEU A 731 -5.86 14.70 -28.76
C LEU A 731 -6.70 15.98 -28.97
N GLN A 732 -7.48 16.33 -27.96
CA GLN A 732 -8.22 17.59 -27.93
C GLN A 732 -8.17 18.22 -26.55
N LEU A 733 -7.78 19.50 -26.51
CA LEU A 733 -7.84 20.36 -25.33
C LEU A 733 -8.79 21.52 -25.61
N THR A 734 -9.79 21.69 -24.74
CA THR A 734 -10.77 22.77 -24.85
C THR A 734 -10.75 23.62 -23.58
N LYS A 735 -10.56 24.93 -23.71
CA LYS A 735 -10.82 25.91 -22.63
C LYS A 735 -12.23 26.46 -22.78
N THR A 736 -12.97 26.45 -21.68
CA THR A 736 -14.29 27.07 -21.56
C THR A 736 -14.31 28.01 -20.36
N ASN A 737 -15.36 28.83 -20.23
CA ASN A 737 -15.57 29.64 -19.02
C ASN A 737 -15.72 28.81 -17.73
N SER A 738 -15.94 27.48 -17.83
CA SER A 738 -16.08 26.59 -16.67
C SER A 738 -14.80 25.82 -16.32
N GLY A 739 -13.85 25.70 -17.24
CA GLY A 739 -12.63 24.94 -17.04
C GLY A 739 -12.07 24.32 -18.32
N PHE A 740 -11.16 23.36 -18.15
CA PHE A 740 -10.46 22.67 -19.24
C PHE A 740 -11.02 21.27 -19.44
N LYS A 741 -11.32 20.94 -20.69
CA LYS A 741 -11.75 19.60 -21.10
C LYS A 741 -10.64 18.94 -21.90
N GLY A 742 -10.34 17.69 -21.57
CA GLY A 742 -9.43 16.83 -22.33
C GLY A 742 -10.18 15.65 -22.91
N SER A 743 -9.92 15.29 -24.16
CA SER A 743 -10.49 14.10 -24.79
C SER A 743 -9.47 13.38 -25.70
N LEU A 744 -9.76 12.12 -25.99
CA LEU A 744 -8.99 11.29 -26.91
C LEU A 744 -9.96 10.66 -27.93
N ASN A 745 -9.72 10.91 -29.22
CA ASN A 745 -10.52 10.41 -30.35
C ASN A 745 -11.99 10.86 -30.32
N GLY A 746 -12.28 12.03 -29.71
CA GLY A 746 -13.65 12.55 -29.58
C GLY A 746 -14.53 11.80 -28.56
N GLU A 747 -13.96 10.84 -27.81
CA GLU A 747 -14.61 10.09 -26.73
C GLU A 747 -13.79 10.25 -25.42
N ASN A 748 -14.27 9.69 -24.30
CA ASN A 748 -13.57 9.68 -23.00
C ASN A 748 -13.18 11.07 -22.46
N GLN A 749 -14.13 12.00 -22.52
CA GLN A 749 -13.93 13.36 -22.06
C GLN A 749 -13.88 13.45 -20.53
N THR A 750 -12.92 14.20 -20.01
CA THR A 750 -12.84 14.61 -18.60
C THR A 750 -12.67 16.13 -18.51
N ILE A 751 -13.02 16.72 -17.37
CA ILE A 751 -12.95 18.17 -17.12
C ILE A 751 -12.24 18.45 -15.79
N ILE A 752 -11.48 19.55 -15.74
CA ILE A 752 -10.96 20.17 -14.52
C ILE A 752 -11.50 21.62 -14.46
N PHE A 753 -12.16 21.99 -13.36
CA PHE A 753 -12.91 23.24 -13.20
C PHE A 753 -12.04 24.44 -12.76
N GLU A 754 -10.98 24.73 -13.52
CA GLU A 754 -9.99 25.76 -13.20
C GLU A 754 -9.84 26.83 -14.31
N PRO A 755 -10.92 27.52 -14.75
CA PRO A 755 -10.91 28.33 -15.97
C PRO A 755 -9.98 29.55 -15.93
N ASP A 756 -9.64 30.03 -14.74
CA ASP A 756 -9.00 31.33 -14.52
C ASP A 756 -7.48 31.23 -14.32
N ILE A 757 -6.91 30.02 -14.33
CA ILE A 757 -5.48 29.81 -14.03
C ILE A 757 -4.56 30.38 -15.12
N LEU A 758 -5.07 30.61 -16.34
CA LEU A 758 -4.23 30.98 -17.48
C LEU A 758 -3.97 32.50 -17.63
N SER A 759 -4.37 33.31 -16.64
CA SER A 759 -4.18 34.78 -16.63
C SER A 759 -3.47 35.29 -15.38
N VAL A 760 -2.74 34.44 -14.66
CA VAL A 760 -2.08 34.80 -13.39
C VAL A 760 -0.78 35.54 -13.64
N GLN A 761 0.09 35.00 -14.49
CA GLN A 761 1.43 35.57 -14.72
C GLN A 761 1.53 36.50 -15.94
N ASP A 762 0.69 36.33 -16.94
CA ASP A 762 0.63 37.15 -18.16
C ASP A 762 -0.84 37.40 -18.57
N ASP A 763 -1.08 38.44 -19.37
CA ASP A 763 -2.41 38.72 -19.97
C ASP A 763 -2.66 37.89 -21.25
N LYS A 764 -1.64 37.14 -21.69
CA LYS A 764 -1.68 36.17 -22.77
C LYS A 764 -1.67 34.74 -22.26
N MET A 765 -2.33 33.85 -22.99
CA MET A 765 -2.09 32.43 -22.89
C MET A 765 -1.42 31.92 -24.16
N TYR A 766 -0.52 30.97 -23.98
CA TYR A 766 0.21 30.30 -25.04
C TYR A 766 -0.40 28.90 -25.19
N VAL A 767 -0.83 28.55 -26.40
CA VAL A 767 -1.56 27.30 -26.65
C VAL A 767 -0.91 26.56 -27.82
N GLY A 768 -0.60 25.28 -27.63
CA GLY A 768 0.14 24.52 -28.64
C GLY A 768 0.58 23.13 -28.20
N PHE A 769 1.66 22.65 -28.82
CA PHE A 769 2.17 21.29 -28.67
C PHE A 769 3.55 21.30 -28.01
N PHE A 770 3.79 20.34 -27.11
CA PHE A 770 5.05 20.26 -26.37
C PHE A 770 5.57 18.82 -26.23
N VAL A 771 6.86 18.73 -25.91
CA VAL A 771 7.54 17.50 -25.46
C VAL A 771 8.54 17.81 -24.35
N ALA A 772 8.71 16.85 -23.44
CA ALA A 772 9.65 16.89 -22.33
C ALA A 772 10.16 15.48 -22.02
N ARG A 773 11.47 15.35 -21.78
CA ARG A 773 12.19 14.16 -21.32
C ARG A 773 11.79 12.85 -22.01
N GLU A 774 12.63 12.40 -22.92
CA GLU A 774 12.44 11.15 -23.67
C GLU A 774 11.07 11.09 -24.37
N ALA A 775 10.77 12.14 -25.13
CA ALA A 775 9.54 12.26 -25.89
C ALA A 775 9.83 12.81 -27.29
N THR A 776 9.33 12.12 -28.32
CA THR A 776 9.40 12.50 -29.73
C THR A 776 8.04 12.29 -30.37
N ILE A 777 7.45 13.35 -30.93
CA ILE A 777 6.14 13.32 -31.59
C ILE A 777 6.16 14.00 -32.95
N ASN A 778 5.31 13.54 -33.85
CA ASN A 778 4.89 14.29 -35.04
C ASN A 778 3.42 14.70 -34.90
N VAL A 779 3.15 15.98 -35.13
CA VAL A 779 1.81 16.58 -35.06
C VAL A 779 1.26 16.75 -36.47
N HIS A 780 0.05 16.26 -36.69
CA HIS A 780 -0.67 16.30 -37.97
C HIS A 780 -2.09 16.88 -37.80
N ASN A 781 -2.64 17.45 -38.87
CA ASN A 781 -4.05 17.87 -38.95
C ASN A 781 -4.47 18.75 -37.76
N ILE A 782 -3.75 19.85 -37.56
CA ILE A 782 -3.97 20.82 -36.48
C ILE A 782 -5.23 21.63 -36.79
N ASP A 783 -6.22 21.57 -35.89
CA ASP A 783 -7.44 22.34 -35.94
C ASP A 783 -7.55 23.18 -34.67
N LEU A 784 -7.53 24.51 -34.83
CA LEU A 784 -7.71 25.49 -33.75
C LEU A 784 -8.97 26.32 -34.01
N SER A 785 -9.88 26.33 -33.05
CA SER A 785 -11.01 27.26 -33.00
C SER A 785 -10.88 28.18 -31.80
N VAL A 786 -11.13 29.47 -31.99
CA VAL A 786 -11.06 30.49 -30.92
C VAL A 786 -12.38 31.24 -30.86
N THR A 787 -12.94 31.33 -29.67
CA THR A 787 -14.21 31.98 -29.38
C THR A 787 -14.02 33.08 -28.33
N ASP A 788 -14.88 34.09 -28.34
CA ASP A 788 -14.82 35.18 -27.35
C ASP A 788 -15.54 34.75 -26.06
N ALA A 789 -14.78 34.66 -24.97
CA ALA A 789 -15.25 34.21 -23.66
C ALA A 789 -16.42 35.05 -23.11
N ASN A 790 -16.54 36.32 -23.52
CA ASN A 790 -17.60 37.23 -23.05
C ASN A 790 -18.97 36.97 -23.68
N VAL A 791 -19.03 36.14 -24.72
CA VAL A 791 -20.27 35.78 -25.42
C VAL A 791 -20.52 34.27 -25.43
N ASP A 792 -19.55 33.48 -25.00
CA ASP A 792 -19.65 32.03 -24.77
C ASP A 792 -20.51 31.66 -23.55
N PRO A 793 -20.85 30.36 -23.38
CA PRO A 793 -21.58 29.88 -22.21
C PRO A 793 -20.99 30.40 -20.89
N PRO A 794 -21.81 30.86 -19.93
CA PRO A 794 -21.31 31.36 -18.65
C PRO A 794 -20.59 30.28 -17.85
N LYS A 795 -19.72 30.69 -16.91
CA LYS A 795 -19.04 29.80 -15.96
C LYS A 795 -20.06 29.02 -15.12
N VAL A 796 -19.91 27.70 -15.05
CA VAL A 796 -20.68 26.79 -14.19
C VAL A 796 -19.80 26.36 -13.02
N ALA A 797 -20.37 26.33 -11.81
CA ALA A 797 -19.66 25.84 -10.64
C ALA A 797 -19.43 24.30 -10.74
N PRO A 798 -18.30 23.78 -10.23
CA PRO A 798 -18.10 22.34 -10.14
C PRO A 798 -19.21 21.69 -9.28
N PRO A 799 -19.62 20.45 -9.57
CA PRO A 799 -20.49 19.70 -8.68
C PRO A 799 -19.78 19.47 -7.34
N SER A 800 -20.48 19.68 -6.22
CA SER A 800 -19.95 19.35 -4.89
C SER A 800 -20.04 17.84 -4.67
N GLU A 801 -18.90 17.18 -4.45
CA GLU A 801 -18.90 15.77 -4.06
C GLU A 801 -19.26 15.61 -2.57
N PRO A 802 -19.95 14.51 -2.21
CA PRO A 802 -20.27 14.24 -0.81
C PRO A 802 -19.02 13.81 -0.03
N VAL A 803 -18.89 14.28 1.21
CA VAL A 803 -17.80 13.90 2.14
C VAL A 803 -18.23 12.70 2.97
N GLU A 804 -17.41 11.66 3.04
CA GLU A 804 -17.61 10.56 4.01
C GLU A 804 -17.04 10.98 5.38
N PRO A 805 -17.86 11.11 6.44
CA PRO A 805 -17.37 11.50 7.76
C PRO A 805 -16.43 10.44 8.35
N THR A 806 -15.39 10.90 9.05
CA THR A 806 -14.46 10.06 9.80
C THR A 806 -14.24 10.59 11.21
N LEU A 807 -13.86 9.70 12.13
CA LEU A 807 -13.45 10.04 13.50
C LEU A 807 -12.15 9.31 13.87
N ASN A 808 -11.11 10.08 14.12
CA ASN A 808 -9.79 9.61 14.53
C ASN A 808 -9.54 9.96 16.00
N ILE A 809 -9.15 8.96 16.79
CA ILE A 809 -8.62 9.17 18.13
C ILE A 809 -7.10 9.15 18.00
N VAL A 810 -6.48 10.30 18.24
CA VAL A 810 -5.04 10.51 17.99
C VAL A 810 -4.22 10.54 19.28
N SER A 811 -4.86 10.49 20.45
CA SER A 811 -4.18 10.34 21.75
C SER A 811 -3.56 8.94 21.92
N LEU A 812 -2.59 8.82 22.83
CA LEU A 812 -1.88 7.56 23.08
C LEU A 812 -2.77 6.53 23.81
N GLU A 813 -2.85 5.33 23.25
CA GLU A 813 -3.51 4.17 23.90
C GLU A 813 -2.66 3.52 24.99
N ARG A 814 -1.37 3.84 25.07
CA ARG A 814 -0.44 3.34 26.09
C ARG A 814 0.37 4.53 26.59
N THR A 815 0.28 4.79 27.89
CA THR A 815 0.86 6.01 28.48
C THR A 815 1.17 5.84 29.95
N SER A 816 2.06 6.67 30.47
CA SER A 816 2.28 6.83 31.91
C SER A 816 1.48 7.99 32.52
N ASP A 817 0.87 8.84 31.68
CA ASP A 817 0.06 9.97 32.13
C ASP A 817 -1.20 9.50 32.84
N THR A 818 -1.51 10.13 33.98
CA THR A 818 -2.73 9.89 34.76
C THR A 818 -3.62 11.12 34.72
N GLU A 819 -3.46 12.03 35.68
CA GLU A 819 -4.26 13.26 35.81
C GLU A 819 -4.14 14.24 34.63
N THR A 820 -3.06 14.15 33.85
CA THR A 820 -2.82 15.03 32.70
C THR A 820 -3.32 14.46 31.36
N TYR A 821 -3.86 13.24 31.35
CA TYR A 821 -4.27 12.60 30.11
C TYR A 821 -5.47 13.32 29.47
N HIS A 822 -5.40 13.45 28.15
CA HIS A 822 -6.47 13.99 27.33
C HIS A 822 -6.73 13.02 26.18
N VAL A 823 -7.99 12.64 25.98
CA VAL A 823 -8.41 12.05 24.72
C VAL A 823 -8.35 13.15 23.66
N LYS A 824 -7.65 12.88 22.56
CA LYS A 824 -7.52 13.81 21.44
C LYS A 824 -8.26 13.21 20.25
N ALA A 825 -9.29 13.90 19.78
CA ALA A 825 -10.14 13.44 18.68
C ALA A 825 -10.11 14.42 17.50
N GLU A 826 -10.15 13.91 16.29
CA GLU A 826 -10.13 14.67 15.04
C GLU A 826 -11.15 14.09 14.05
N SER A 827 -11.78 14.96 13.26
CA SER A 827 -12.73 14.58 12.21
C SER A 827 -12.44 15.37 10.94
N ASN A 828 -12.74 14.79 9.79
CA ASN A 828 -12.68 15.48 8.49
C ASN A 828 -13.93 16.32 8.20
N THR A 829 -14.94 16.32 9.07
CA THR A 829 -16.15 17.14 8.93
C THR A 829 -16.51 17.83 10.25
N GLU A 830 -17.42 18.79 10.18
CA GLU A 830 -18.01 19.42 11.36
C GLU A 830 -18.99 18.45 12.04
N GLY A 831 -19.14 18.57 13.35
CA GLY A 831 -20.08 17.74 14.11
C GLY A 831 -19.92 17.86 15.62
N THR A 832 -20.51 16.91 16.35
CA THR A 832 -20.47 16.89 17.82
C THR A 832 -20.00 15.54 18.33
N LEU A 833 -19.06 15.57 19.27
CA LEU A 833 -18.49 14.39 19.93
C LEU A 833 -19.01 14.24 21.36
N ARG A 834 -19.51 13.06 21.68
CA ARG A 834 -19.76 12.58 23.05
C ARG A 834 -18.68 11.58 23.44
N LEU A 835 -18.13 11.70 24.65
CA LEU A 835 -17.08 10.83 25.17
C LEU A 835 -17.50 10.21 26.50
N ILE A 836 -17.38 8.89 26.55
CA ILE A 836 -17.74 8.04 27.69
C ILE A 836 -16.45 7.37 28.17
N GLN A 837 -16.24 7.35 29.48
CA GLN A 837 -15.12 6.71 30.16
C GLN A 837 -15.68 5.75 31.21
N GLU A 838 -15.35 4.46 31.14
CA GLU A 838 -15.86 3.43 32.07
C GLU A 838 -17.39 3.48 32.26
N GLY A 839 -18.12 3.65 31.14
CA GLY A 839 -19.58 3.78 31.11
C GLY A 839 -20.15 5.12 31.60
N GLN A 840 -19.31 6.04 32.08
CA GLN A 840 -19.72 7.38 32.52
C GLN A 840 -19.43 8.42 31.44
N VAL A 841 -20.41 9.26 31.13
CA VAL A 841 -20.21 10.41 30.23
C VAL A 841 -19.28 11.42 30.89
N ILE A 842 -18.14 11.69 30.26
CA ILE A 842 -17.22 12.76 30.68
C ILE A 842 -17.32 14.01 29.78
N LYS A 843 -17.89 13.86 28.59
CA LYS A 843 -18.19 14.96 27.68
C LYS A 843 -19.45 14.65 26.88
N GLU A 844 -20.51 15.43 27.08
CA GLU A 844 -21.76 15.23 26.33
C GLU A 844 -21.70 15.89 24.94
N GLU A 845 -21.19 17.13 24.84
CA GLU A 845 -21.07 17.85 23.57
C GLU A 845 -19.70 18.52 23.39
N GLY A 846 -18.85 17.92 22.56
CA GLY A 846 -17.61 18.48 22.04
C GLY A 846 -17.78 18.93 20.60
N LYS A 847 -17.80 20.24 20.33
CA LYS A 847 -17.86 20.75 18.96
C LYS A 847 -16.57 20.44 18.22
N MET A 848 -16.69 19.78 17.09
CA MET A 848 -15.57 19.46 16.21
C MET A 848 -15.61 20.32 14.95
N SER A 849 -14.42 20.74 14.51
CA SER A 849 -14.20 21.38 13.22
C SER A 849 -13.34 20.45 12.36
N SER A 850 -13.58 20.46 11.05
CA SER A 850 -12.81 19.65 10.11
C SER A 850 -11.30 19.91 10.24
N GLY A 851 -10.51 18.85 10.42
CA GLY A 851 -9.05 18.89 10.53
C GLY A 851 -8.50 19.51 11.83
N VAL A 852 -9.35 19.72 12.85
CA VAL A 852 -8.92 20.31 14.13
C VAL A 852 -9.03 19.30 15.26
N VAL A 853 -7.90 19.05 15.94
CA VAL A 853 -7.85 18.18 17.11
C VAL A 853 -8.59 18.81 18.31
N LEU A 854 -9.58 18.12 18.84
CA LEU A 854 -10.30 18.44 20.06
C LEU A 854 -9.72 17.65 21.25
N PRO A 855 -9.01 18.30 22.20
CA PRO A 855 -8.57 17.66 23.43
C PRO A 855 -9.68 17.67 24.49
N ILE A 856 -9.93 16.52 25.12
CA ILE A 856 -10.89 16.34 26.22
C ILE A 856 -10.14 15.74 27.41
N HIS A 857 -10.16 16.44 28.55
CA HIS A 857 -9.52 15.98 29.79
C HIS A 857 -10.19 14.69 30.30
N ALA A 858 -9.40 13.64 30.50
CA ALA A 858 -9.87 12.29 30.81
C ALA A 858 -8.86 11.59 31.74
N PRO A 859 -8.89 11.84 33.05
CA PRO A 859 -7.88 11.30 33.96
C PRO A 859 -7.90 9.77 34.00
N LEU A 860 -6.72 9.14 34.03
CA LEU A 860 -6.56 7.68 34.09
C LEU A 860 -6.16 7.20 35.49
N ASN A 861 -6.54 5.97 35.83
CA ASN A 861 -6.05 5.30 37.04
C ASN A 861 -4.62 4.76 36.82
N ASP A 862 -3.82 4.78 37.87
CA ASP A 862 -2.43 4.31 37.82
C ASP A 862 -2.35 2.79 37.67
N ASN A 863 -1.56 2.31 36.70
CA ASN A 863 -1.34 0.89 36.43
C ASN A 863 -2.62 0.08 36.12
N GLU A 864 -3.60 0.72 35.47
CA GLU A 864 -4.86 0.11 35.06
C GLU A 864 -5.15 0.38 33.59
N GLN A 865 -6.05 -0.41 33.00
CA GLN A 865 -6.65 -0.11 31.71
C GLN A 865 -7.94 0.69 31.93
N THR A 866 -8.25 1.61 31.00
CA THR A 866 -9.44 2.45 31.02
C THR A 866 -10.09 2.41 29.66
N ARG A 867 -11.37 2.07 29.62
CA ARG A 867 -12.15 1.93 28.39
C ARG A 867 -12.91 3.21 28.08
N PHE A 868 -12.90 3.56 26.80
CA PHE A 868 -13.57 4.73 26.27
C PHE A 868 -14.46 4.38 25.09
N THR A 869 -15.56 5.11 24.98
CA THR A 869 -16.44 5.10 23.80
C THR A 869 -16.64 6.54 23.34
N ALA A 870 -16.24 6.82 22.11
CA ALA A 870 -16.46 8.09 21.45
C ALA A 870 -17.62 7.95 20.46
N VAL A 871 -18.62 8.84 20.56
CA VAL A 871 -19.77 8.89 19.64
C VAL A 871 -19.73 10.23 18.93
N PHE A 872 -19.45 10.21 17.64
CA PHE A 872 -19.43 11.39 16.79
C PHE A 872 -20.69 11.45 15.93
N ILE A 873 -21.39 12.58 15.97
CA ILE A 873 -22.54 12.85 15.11
C ILE A 873 -22.10 13.93 14.11
N PRO A 874 -21.94 13.57 12.82
CA PRO A 874 -21.64 14.53 11.77
C PRO A 874 -22.70 15.64 11.67
N ASP A 875 -22.31 16.81 11.18
CA ASP A 875 -23.25 17.87 10.80
C ASP A 875 -23.96 17.50 9.49
N ASP A 876 -25.17 16.95 9.59
CA ASP A 876 -26.03 16.52 8.49
C ASP A 876 -26.53 17.67 7.61
N SER A 877 -26.22 18.92 7.96
CA SER A 877 -26.40 20.07 7.08
C SER A 877 -25.38 20.11 5.93
N LYS A 878 -24.32 19.30 5.99
CA LYS A 878 -23.28 19.25 4.96
C LYS A 878 -23.63 18.21 3.90
N ASN A 879 -23.03 18.33 2.71
CA ASN A 879 -23.14 17.31 1.68
C ASN A 879 -22.32 16.07 2.10
N LEU A 880 -22.94 15.16 2.82
CA LEU A 880 -22.29 13.95 3.35
C LEU A 880 -22.75 12.72 2.58
N SER A 881 -21.86 11.73 2.42
CA SER A 881 -22.24 10.42 1.87
C SER A 881 -22.97 9.53 2.87
N ASN A 882 -22.77 9.82 4.17
CA ASN A 882 -23.38 9.14 5.31
C ASN A 882 -23.47 10.12 6.49
N ASP A 883 -24.63 10.20 7.14
CA ASP A 883 -24.91 11.08 8.28
C ASP A 883 -25.08 10.31 9.60
N GLN A 884 -24.93 8.98 9.58
CA GLN A 884 -25.11 8.16 10.75
C GLN A 884 -24.02 8.41 11.81
N PRO A 885 -24.35 8.30 13.12
CA PRO A 885 -23.36 8.43 14.17
C PRO A 885 -22.21 7.43 14.01
N ILE A 886 -20.99 7.89 14.21
CA ILE A 886 -19.79 7.06 14.24
C ILE A 886 -19.46 6.75 15.70
N ILE A 887 -19.44 5.46 16.05
CA ILE A 887 -19.08 4.99 17.38
C ILE A 887 -17.71 4.34 17.32
N LYS A 888 -16.80 4.78 18.21
CA LYS A 888 -15.43 4.27 18.29
C LYS A 888 -15.09 3.92 19.72
N ASN A 889 -14.93 2.62 19.96
CA ASN A 889 -14.42 2.08 21.21
C ASN A 889 -12.90 2.05 21.18
N PHE A 890 -12.26 2.38 22.30
CA PHE A 890 -10.82 2.24 22.47
C PHE A 890 -10.46 2.12 23.95
N THR A 891 -9.34 1.45 24.23
CA THR A 891 -8.83 1.27 25.59
C THR A 891 -7.50 1.99 25.72
N VAL A 892 -7.32 2.70 26.83
CA VAL A 892 -6.06 3.31 27.21
C VAL A 892 -5.48 2.55 28.38
N ILE A 893 -4.28 2.02 28.21
CA ILE A 893 -3.53 1.34 29.25
C ILE A 893 -2.61 2.37 29.90
N ASN A 894 -2.76 2.56 31.21
CA ASN A 894 -1.79 3.27 32.01
C ASN A 894 -0.82 2.29 32.66
N ARG A 895 0.48 2.59 32.63
CA ARG A 895 1.48 1.89 33.44
C ARG A 895 2.62 2.83 33.80
N THR A 896 3.14 2.66 35.01
CA THR A 896 4.28 3.44 35.53
C THR A 896 5.40 2.52 35.98
N PHE A 897 6.64 2.99 35.83
CA PHE A 897 7.85 2.31 36.31
C PHE A 897 8.54 3.13 37.40
N GLN A 898 9.23 2.47 38.33
CA GLN A 898 10.04 3.13 39.35
C GLN A 898 11.45 3.44 38.81
N ASP A 899 12.03 4.57 39.22
CA ASP A 899 13.41 4.96 38.90
C ASP A 899 13.74 4.92 37.38
N GLU A 900 14.93 4.44 36.99
CA GLU A 900 15.35 4.22 35.60
C GLU A 900 14.78 2.88 35.07
N ILE A 901 14.25 2.88 33.85
CA ILE A 901 13.66 1.69 33.20
C ILE A 901 14.78 0.89 32.52
N HIS A 902 15.05 -0.33 32.96
CA HIS A 902 16.08 -1.20 32.38
C HIS A 902 15.56 -2.02 31.19
N VAL A 903 16.26 -1.92 30.05
CA VAL A 903 15.87 -2.58 28.79
C VAL A 903 17.01 -3.46 28.25
N THR A 904 16.70 -4.71 27.87
CA THR A 904 17.64 -5.69 27.28
C THR A 904 17.04 -6.30 26.01
N PRO A 905 17.84 -6.90 25.10
CA PRO A 905 17.29 -7.59 23.92
C PRO A 905 16.30 -8.71 24.28
N GLU A 906 16.51 -9.38 25.40
CA GLU A 906 15.63 -10.44 25.92
C GLU A 906 14.59 -9.93 26.93
N GLY A 907 14.38 -8.61 27.01
CA GLY A 907 13.33 -8.01 27.84
C GLY A 907 11.94 -8.43 27.36
N HIS A 908 10.96 -8.45 28.26
CA HIS A 908 9.60 -8.86 27.94
C HIS A 908 8.58 -7.80 28.39
N HIS A 909 7.45 -7.68 27.70
CA HIS A 909 6.46 -6.61 27.92
C HIS A 909 5.84 -6.62 29.32
N THR A 910 5.88 -7.75 30.01
CA THR A 910 5.42 -7.87 31.41
C THR A 910 6.50 -7.56 32.45
N GLY A 911 7.76 -7.39 32.06
CA GLY A 911 8.87 -7.18 32.99
C GLY A 911 8.71 -5.92 33.83
N GLU A 912 9.16 -5.93 35.08
CA GLU A 912 9.03 -4.82 36.04
C GLU A 912 9.91 -3.60 35.71
N GLY A 913 10.70 -3.63 34.63
CA GLY A 913 11.62 -2.55 34.24
C GLY A 913 12.84 -2.44 35.17
N THR A 914 13.08 -3.44 36.02
CA THR A 914 14.22 -3.47 36.95
C THR A 914 15.41 -4.16 36.32
N ARG A 915 16.59 -4.05 36.94
CA ARG A 915 17.80 -4.73 36.45
C ARG A 915 17.66 -6.27 36.43
N ASN A 916 16.87 -6.84 37.34
CA ASN A 916 16.70 -8.29 37.43
C ASN A 916 15.51 -8.79 36.60
N ASP A 917 14.64 -7.88 36.16
CA ASP A 917 13.46 -8.17 35.36
C ASP A 917 13.24 -7.02 34.36
N PRO A 918 14.09 -6.96 33.32
CA PRO A 918 14.06 -5.89 32.33
C PRO A 918 12.86 -6.01 31.40
N VAL A 919 12.44 -4.88 30.87
CA VAL A 919 11.34 -4.78 29.89
C VAL A 919 11.90 -4.64 28.47
N ASP A 920 11.12 -4.94 27.43
CA ASP A 920 11.48 -4.63 26.05
C ASP A 920 11.44 -3.10 25.77
N VAL A 921 12.02 -2.70 24.63
CA VAL A 921 12.20 -1.29 24.28
C VAL A 921 10.89 -0.58 23.95
N ASP A 922 9.93 -1.25 23.30
CA ASP A 922 8.67 -0.66 22.87
C ASP A 922 7.79 -0.36 24.08
N THR A 923 7.65 -1.33 24.98
CA THR A 923 6.93 -1.17 26.24
C THR A 923 7.57 -0.08 27.12
N ALA A 924 8.90 0.04 27.14
CA ALA A 924 9.56 1.13 27.86
C ALA A 924 9.23 2.51 27.27
N ILE A 925 9.20 2.63 25.94
CA ILE A 925 8.85 3.88 25.24
C ILE A 925 7.40 4.26 25.47
N ASP A 926 6.47 3.30 25.44
CA ASP A 926 5.05 3.55 25.67
C ASP A 926 4.76 4.12 27.06
N PHE A 927 5.52 3.67 28.07
CA PHE A 927 5.22 3.93 29.49
C PHE A 927 6.28 4.76 30.23
N VAL A 928 7.25 5.34 29.52
CA VAL A 928 8.19 6.27 30.16
C VAL A 928 7.47 7.54 30.59
N SER A 929 7.71 7.96 31.84
CA SER A 929 7.18 9.22 32.38
C SER A 929 8.00 10.43 31.96
N ARG A 930 7.42 11.63 32.00
CA ARG A 930 8.20 12.88 31.79
C ARG A 930 9.38 12.93 32.77
N GLY A 931 10.55 13.33 32.27
CA GLY A 931 11.80 13.35 33.03
C GLY A 931 12.41 11.99 33.38
N GLN A 932 11.77 10.87 33.02
CA GLN A 932 12.27 9.52 33.30
C GLN A 932 13.25 9.05 32.21
N THR A 933 14.15 8.14 32.60
CA THR A 933 15.19 7.57 31.73
C THR A 933 14.94 6.09 31.50
N ILE A 934 14.98 5.69 30.23
CA ILE A 934 15.12 4.32 29.74
C ILE A 934 16.60 4.05 29.51
N LEU A 935 17.11 2.96 30.10
CA LEU A 935 18.51 2.57 30.10
C LEU A 935 18.71 1.27 29.31
N LEU A 936 19.19 1.40 28.07
CA LEU A 936 19.53 0.25 27.22
C LEU A 936 20.83 -0.39 27.68
N HIS A 937 20.80 -1.70 27.90
CA HIS A 937 22.02 -2.47 28.16
C HIS A 937 22.68 -2.90 26.84
N ASP A 938 23.87 -3.49 26.95
CA ASP A 938 24.62 -3.97 25.79
C ASP A 938 23.85 -5.08 25.05
N GLY A 939 23.80 -5.02 23.72
CA GLY A 939 23.11 -6.03 22.91
C GLY A 939 22.69 -5.55 21.53
N HIS A 940 22.31 -6.51 20.68
CA HIS A 940 21.67 -6.28 19.39
C HIS A 940 20.16 -6.47 19.56
N TYR A 941 19.40 -5.39 19.40
CA TYR A 941 17.96 -5.36 19.40
C TYR A 941 17.49 -5.54 17.96
N ILE A 942 17.37 -6.80 17.53
CA ILE A 942 16.92 -7.15 16.18
C ILE A 942 15.42 -6.89 16.07
N ARG A 943 15.01 -6.17 15.02
CA ARG A 943 13.63 -5.77 14.79
C ARG A 943 13.16 -6.15 13.40
N ASP A 944 11.89 -6.50 13.31
CA ASP A 944 11.09 -6.67 12.09
C ASP A 944 10.01 -5.57 11.96
N GLU A 945 9.94 -4.68 12.93
CA GLU A 945 9.09 -3.48 12.94
C GLU A 945 9.88 -2.23 13.33
N LYS A 946 9.38 -1.06 12.92
CA LYS A 946 9.99 0.22 13.28
C LYS A 946 10.00 0.47 14.78
N LEU A 947 10.95 1.28 15.24
CA LEU A 947 10.95 1.80 16.60
C LEU A 947 10.16 3.11 16.62
N ASN A 948 8.98 3.13 17.22
CA ASN A 948 8.04 4.25 17.08
C ASN A 948 7.88 5.03 18.39
N ILE A 949 8.42 6.24 18.46
CA ILE A 949 8.13 7.22 19.51
C ILE A 949 7.05 8.16 18.97
N ARG A 950 5.80 7.78 19.26
CA ARG A 950 4.60 8.37 18.64
C ARG A 950 4.41 9.87 18.96
N LYS A 951 3.72 10.58 18.06
CA LYS A 951 3.23 11.95 18.29
C LYS A 951 2.43 11.97 19.60
N TYR A 952 2.58 13.03 20.38
CA TYR A 952 2.00 13.18 21.73
C TYR A 952 2.64 12.35 22.85
N ASN A 953 3.61 11.48 22.56
CA ASN A 953 4.44 10.87 23.60
C ASN A 953 5.52 11.84 24.05
N ASP A 954 5.11 12.98 24.57
CA ASP A 954 6.00 14.13 24.75
C ASP A 954 6.64 14.16 26.13
N GLY A 955 7.88 14.63 26.19
CA GLY A 955 8.48 15.19 27.40
C GLY A 955 7.93 16.59 27.70
N ALA A 956 8.72 17.39 28.42
CA ALA A 956 8.50 18.82 28.55
C ALA A 956 9.84 19.56 28.72
N GLU A 957 9.82 20.89 28.59
CA GLU A 957 10.99 21.72 28.88
C GLU A 957 11.49 21.47 30.32
N GLY A 958 12.74 21.01 30.46
CA GLY A 958 13.34 20.64 31.74
C GLY A 958 12.98 19.24 32.26
N GLU A 959 12.07 18.52 31.61
CA GLU A 959 11.61 17.17 31.96
C GLU A 959 11.56 16.26 30.71
N MET A 960 12.65 16.23 29.94
CA MET A 960 12.78 15.41 28.74
C MET A 960 12.66 13.92 29.05
N LYS A 961 11.99 13.16 28.17
CA LYS A 961 12.03 11.69 28.19
C LYS A 961 13.36 11.24 27.60
N THR A 962 14.07 10.34 28.29
CA THR A 962 15.44 9.97 27.88
C THR A 962 15.51 8.50 27.49
N LEU A 963 16.04 8.20 26.30
CA LEU A 963 16.39 6.85 25.83
C LEU A 963 17.92 6.80 25.67
N LYS A 964 18.62 6.13 26.58
CA LYS A 964 20.10 6.16 26.54
C LYS A 964 20.77 4.82 26.76
N ALA A 965 21.93 4.68 26.16
CA ALA A 965 22.84 3.59 26.44
C ALA A 965 23.33 3.66 27.89
N LYS A 966 23.37 2.48 28.53
CA LYS A 966 24.01 2.32 29.81
C LYS A 966 25.49 2.66 29.70
N LYS A 967 26.03 3.24 30.76
CA LYS A 967 27.46 3.58 30.80
C LYS A 967 28.33 2.35 30.50
N GLY A 968 29.08 2.44 29.40
CA GLY A 968 30.02 1.40 28.94
C GLY A 968 29.40 0.30 28.08
N SER A 969 28.14 0.41 27.67
CA SER A 969 27.52 -0.45 26.65
C SER A 969 27.46 0.22 25.28
N HIS A 970 27.25 -0.58 24.24
CA HIS A 970 27.06 -0.16 22.86
C HIS A 970 25.82 -0.87 22.26
N PRO A 971 24.61 -0.48 22.67
CA PRO A 971 23.39 -1.07 22.12
C PRO A 971 23.24 -0.75 20.63
N VAL A 972 22.84 -1.75 19.86
CA VAL A 972 22.51 -1.61 18.42
C VAL A 972 21.04 -1.94 18.23
N ILE A 973 20.26 -0.97 17.78
CA ILE A 973 18.90 -1.18 17.28
C ILE A 973 19.01 -1.46 15.78
N ASP A 974 18.60 -2.66 15.41
CA ASP A 974 18.94 -3.25 14.13
C ASP A 974 17.68 -3.73 13.42
N PHE A 975 17.30 -3.04 12.36
CA PHE A 975 16.03 -3.24 11.64
C PHE A 975 16.09 -4.39 10.61
N ASN A 976 17.18 -5.16 10.63
CA ASN A 976 17.36 -6.42 9.91
C ASN A 976 17.10 -6.33 8.39
N SER A 977 17.18 -5.13 7.82
CA SER A 977 16.86 -4.77 6.45
C SER A 977 15.41 -5.11 6.02
N VAL A 978 14.49 -5.29 6.97
CA VAL A 978 13.09 -5.66 6.70
C VAL A 978 12.06 -4.62 7.15
N SER A 979 12.41 -3.72 8.07
CA SER A 979 11.50 -2.68 8.58
C SER A 979 12.00 -1.25 8.34
N GLU A 980 11.09 -0.29 8.44
CA GLU A 980 11.46 1.13 8.63
C GLU A 980 12.33 1.28 9.90
N GLY A 981 13.19 2.31 9.91
CA GLY A 981 14.04 2.63 11.04
C GLY A 981 13.29 3.23 12.24
N ALA A 982 13.97 4.05 13.04
CA ALA A 982 13.33 4.71 14.17
C ALA A 982 12.57 5.97 13.74
N VAL A 983 11.39 6.20 14.33
CA VAL A 983 10.56 7.38 14.07
C VAL A 983 10.28 8.09 15.40
N LEU A 984 10.78 9.31 15.55
CA LEU A 984 10.60 10.18 16.71
C LEU A 984 9.65 11.33 16.38
N SER A 985 8.35 11.09 16.54
CA SER A 985 7.29 12.09 16.34
C SER A 985 6.92 12.86 17.61
N GLY A 986 7.34 12.40 18.80
CA GLY A 986 7.14 13.10 20.07
C GLY A 986 8.13 14.25 20.29
N ASP A 987 7.74 15.19 21.14
CA ASP A 987 8.55 16.36 21.50
C ASP A 987 9.37 16.13 22.78
N TYR A 988 10.46 16.88 22.96
CA TYR A 988 11.29 16.89 24.18
C TYR A 988 11.85 15.52 24.59
N TRP A 989 12.40 14.78 23.64
CA TRP A 989 13.17 13.55 23.88
C TRP A 989 14.69 13.79 23.86
N HIS A 990 15.41 13.00 24.64
CA HIS A 990 16.87 12.89 24.60
C HIS A 990 17.27 11.44 24.28
N ILE A 991 17.84 11.24 23.10
CA ILE A 991 18.36 9.94 22.63
C ILE A 991 19.88 9.98 22.73
N GLU A 992 20.51 9.08 23.49
CA GLU A 992 21.95 9.17 23.77
C GLU A 992 22.69 7.83 23.63
N GLY A 993 23.72 7.79 22.77
CA GLY A 993 24.72 6.71 22.75
C GLY A 993 24.27 5.40 22.09
N ILE A 994 23.32 5.45 21.16
CA ILE A 994 22.70 4.28 20.53
C ILE A 994 23.08 4.19 19.05
N ASP A 995 23.29 2.97 18.56
CA ASP A 995 23.45 2.69 17.14
C ASP A 995 22.11 2.32 16.51
N PHE A 996 21.79 2.88 15.35
CA PHE A 996 20.63 2.55 14.52
C PHE A 996 21.13 2.06 13.16
N ALA A 997 20.78 0.82 12.81
CA ALA A 997 21.37 0.17 11.66
C ALA A 997 20.37 -0.65 10.83
N ARG A 998 20.67 -0.75 9.53
CA ARG A 998 20.05 -1.71 8.61
C ARG A 998 18.52 -1.57 8.48
N SER A 999 17.99 -0.36 8.31
CA SER A 999 16.60 -0.19 7.83
C SER A 999 16.39 -0.82 6.43
N ALA A 1000 15.14 -1.12 6.09
CA ALA A 1000 14.75 -1.63 4.78
C ALA A 1000 15.03 -0.63 3.65
N GLY A 1001 15.14 -1.12 2.41
CA GLY A 1001 15.31 -0.27 1.22
C GLY A 1001 14.20 0.77 1.09
N ASN A 1002 14.57 2.01 0.72
CA ASN A 1002 13.70 3.19 0.66
C ASN A 1002 13.10 3.61 2.01
N THR A 1003 13.71 3.20 3.14
CA THR A 1003 13.31 3.65 4.48
C THR A 1003 14.49 4.18 5.26
N LYS A 1004 14.27 5.26 6.00
CA LYS A 1004 15.32 6.02 6.70
C LYS A 1004 15.76 5.28 7.96
N GLY A 1005 17.00 5.50 8.39
CA GLY A 1005 17.53 4.90 9.62
C GLY A 1005 16.90 5.48 10.89
N PHE A 1006 16.74 6.82 10.91
CA PHE A 1006 16.11 7.55 12.01
C PHE A 1006 15.42 8.82 11.49
N VAL A 1007 14.17 9.06 11.86
CA VAL A 1007 13.43 10.28 11.50
C VAL A 1007 13.06 11.06 12.75
N ILE A 1008 13.37 12.36 12.78
CA ILE A 1008 12.88 13.29 13.80
C ILE A 1008 11.71 14.08 13.19
N GLY A 1009 10.50 13.74 13.61
CA GLY A 1009 9.24 14.42 13.27
C GLY A 1009 8.73 15.37 14.34
N GLY A 1010 9.17 15.24 15.59
CA GLY A 1010 8.85 16.16 16.69
C GLY A 1010 9.85 17.32 16.83
N SER A 1011 9.59 18.17 17.83
CA SER A 1011 10.36 19.38 18.14
C SER A 1011 11.09 19.30 19.49
N HIS A 1012 12.12 20.14 19.64
CA HIS A 1012 12.90 20.25 20.88
C HIS A 1012 13.58 18.95 21.33
N ASN A 1013 13.89 18.05 20.40
CA ASN A 1013 14.57 16.80 20.69
C ASN A 1013 16.10 16.95 20.64
N ILE A 1014 16.80 16.07 21.35
CA ILE A 1014 18.26 15.94 21.35
C ILE A 1014 18.62 14.52 20.95
N VAL A 1015 19.45 14.37 19.91
CA VAL A 1015 20.03 13.08 19.51
C VAL A 1015 21.54 13.20 19.62
N GLU A 1016 22.13 12.51 20.60
CA GLU A 1016 23.50 12.72 21.05
C GLU A 1016 24.33 11.43 21.00
N ASN A 1017 25.60 11.53 20.55
CA ASN A 1017 26.56 10.43 20.59
C ASN A 1017 26.08 9.12 19.90
N SER A 1018 25.18 9.24 18.92
CA SER A 1018 24.55 8.10 18.24
C SER A 1018 25.17 7.82 16.87
N ARG A 1019 24.96 6.61 16.36
CA ARG A 1019 25.47 6.21 15.03
C ARG A 1019 24.35 5.69 14.13
N PHE A 1020 24.41 6.04 12.84
CA PHE A 1020 23.40 5.66 11.84
C PHE A 1020 24.09 5.05 10.63
N TYR A 1021 23.96 3.73 10.42
CA TYR A 1021 24.72 3.07 9.36
C TYR A 1021 24.04 1.90 8.67
N GLU A 1022 24.47 1.62 7.44
CA GLU A 1022 23.96 0.52 6.60
C GLU A 1022 22.43 0.59 6.40
N ASN A 1023 21.82 1.78 6.52
CA ASN A 1023 20.39 1.97 6.34
C ASN A 1023 20.02 2.01 4.85
N GLY A 1024 18.80 1.58 4.54
CA GLY A 1024 18.26 1.50 3.18
C GLY A 1024 17.78 2.84 2.59
N ASP A 1025 18.04 3.95 3.28
CA ASP A 1025 17.91 5.35 2.86
C ASP A 1025 18.76 6.20 3.84
N THR A 1026 18.57 7.52 3.87
CA THR A 1026 19.25 8.48 4.74
C THR A 1026 19.40 8.00 6.18
N GLY A 1027 20.60 8.14 6.74
CA GLY A 1027 20.93 7.69 8.10
C GLY A 1027 20.07 8.35 9.18
N LEU A 1028 20.04 9.69 9.22
CA LEU A 1028 19.09 10.45 10.04
C LEU A 1028 18.51 11.63 9.27
N GLN A 1029 17.18 11.77 9.29
CA GLN A 1029 16.46 12.88 8.66
C GLN A 1029 15.57 13.64 9.66
N ILE A 1030 15.52 14.97 9.54
CA ILE A 1030 14.54 15.83 10.21
C ILE A 1030 13.51 16.28 9.17
N SER A 1031 12.25 15.85 9.31
CA SER A 1031 11.13 16.18 8.42
C SER A 1031 9.79 15.75 9.06
N ARG A 1032 8.66 16.32 8.62
CA ARG A 1032 7.33 15.89 9.09
C ARG A 1032 7.15 14.37 8.93
N THR A 1033 6.53 13.74 9.91
CA THR A 1033 6.16 12.31 9.88
C THR A 1033 4.69 12.08 9.54
N ASP A 1034 3.90 13.15 9.60
CA ASP A 1034 2.48 13.17 9.25
C ASP A 1034 2.33 13.82 7.87
N PRO A 1035 2.00 13.07 6.81
CA PRO A 1035 1.93 13.61 5.46
C PRO A 1035 0.71 14.51 5.22
N SER A 1036 -0.31 14.47 6.09
CA SER A 1036 -1.48 15.36 6.03
C SER A 1036 -1.27 16.72 6.72
N GLU A 1037 -0.13 16.90 7.41
CA GLU A 1037 0.20 18.14 8.10
C GLU A 1037 0.86 19.15 7.15
N ASP A 1038 0.08 20.09 6.63
CA ASP A 1038 0.57 21.14 5.72
C ASP A 1038 0.88 22.48 6.42
N ASP A 1039 0.65 22.59 7.73
CA ASP A 1039 1.06 23.79 8.49
C ASP A 1039 2.56 23.74 8.82
N ILE A 1040 3.33 24.66 8.22
CA ILE A 1040 4.78 24.81 8.46
C ILE A 1040 5.13 25.02 9.93
N SER A 1041 4.23 25.59 10.74
CA SER A 1041 4.46 25.80 12.17
C SER A 1041 4.48 24.49 12.98
N MET A 1042 3.97 23.41 12.40
CA MET A 1042 3.96 22.06 12.98
C MET A 1042 5.15 21.22 12.53
N TRP A 1043 6.01 21.73 11.63
CA TRP A 1043 7.20 21.02 11.19
C TRP A 1043 8.25 20.89 12.31
N PRO A 1044 9.01 19.79 12.36
CA PRO A 1044 10.01 19.53 13.40
C PRO A 1044 11.01 20.68 13.52
N SER A 1045 11.03 21.31 14.69
CA SER A 1045 11.80 22.53 14.97
C SER A 1045 12.65 22.39 16.23
N HIS A 1046 13.72 23.19 16.30
CA HIS A 1046 14.58 23.30 17.48
C HIS A 1046 15.21 21.97 17.96
N ASN A 1047 15.47 21.04 17.04
CA ASN A 1047 16.16 19.79 17.36
C ASN A 1047 17.68 19.95 17.33
N LEU A 1048 18.38 19.21 18.18
CA LEU A 1048 19.84 19.19 18.24
C LEU A 1048 20.37 17.79 17.98
N VAL A 1049 21.08 17.61 16.86
CA VAL A 1049 21.88 16.41 16.59
C VAL A 1049 23.32 16.70 16.98
N LEU A 1050 23.76 16.10 18.10
CA LEU A 1050 25.03 16.37 18.75
C LEU A 1050 25.97 15.18 18.67
N ASN A 1051 27.22 15.42 18.28
CA ASN A 1051 28.32 14.44 18.36
C ASN A 1051 28.00 13.06 17.74
N SER A 1052 27.14 13.03 16.72
CA SER A 1052 26.67 11.80 16.08
C SER A 1052 27.46 11.47 14.81
N THR A 1053 27.37 10.23 14.33
CA THR A 1053 28.10 9.79 13.12
C THR A 1053 27.21 8.96 12.20
N SER A 1054 27.25 9.24 10.91
CA SER A 1054 26.44 8.53 9.92
C SER A 1054 27.27 8.07 8.72
N PHE A 1055 27.14 6.79 8.34
CA PHE A 1055 27.97 6.19 7.30
C PHE A 1055 27.38 4.95 6.64
N ASP A 1056 27.86 4.65 5.44
CA ASP A 1056 27.48 3.44 4.68
C ASP A 1056 25.98 3.27 4.42
N ASN A 1057 25.18 4.34 4.49
CA ASN A 1057 23.78 4.29 4.10
C ASN A 1057 23.63 4.24 2.58
N ARG A 1058 22.70 3.41 2.09
CA ARG A 1058 22.50 3.17 0.66
C ARG A 1058 21.06 2.77 0.33
N ASP A 1059 20.39 3.62 -0.42
CA ASP A 1059 19.09 3.32 -0.99
C ASP A 1059 19.20 2.49 -2.28
N PRO A 1060 18.16 1.72 -2.65
CA PRO A 1060 18.14 0.92 -3.88
C PRO A 1060 18.42 1.71 -5.17
N ALA A 1061 18.03 2.99 -5.23
CA ALA A 1061 18.26 3.84 -6.40
C ALA A 1061 19.64 4.53 -6.37
N GLU A 1062 20.36 4.44 -5.25
CA GLU A 1062 21.68 5.01 -5.00
C GLU A 1062 21.77 6.53 -5.15
N ASN A 1063 20.67 7.25 -4.89
CA ASN A 1063 20.59 8.68 -5.13
C ASN A 1063 19.77 9.44 -4.07
N ASN A 1064 19.53 8.84 -2.90
CA ASN A 1064 18.81 9.50 -1.81
C ASN A 1064 19.42 9.29 -0.42
N ALA A 1065 20.27 8.26 -0.24
CA ALA A 1065 20.76 7.91 1.08
C ALA A 1065 21.94 8.78 1.53
N ASP A 1066 21.58 9.87 2.22
CA ASP A 1066 22.51 10.79 2.86
C ASP A 1066 22.99 10.27 4.22
N GLY A 1067 24.02 10.91 4.78
CA GLY A 1067 24.36 10.74 6.19
C GLY A 1067 23.34 11.42 7.10
N PHE A 1068 23.24 12.74 7.00
CA PHE A 1068 22.32 13.56 7.78
C PHE A 1068 21.48 14.46 6.86
N ALA A 1069 20.20 14.61 7.16
CA ALA A 1069 19.34 15.52 6.42
C ALA A 1069 18.40 16.32 7.33
N ALA A 1070 18.14 17.55 6.94
CA ALA A 1070 17.04 18.37 7.45
C ALA A 1070 16.42 19.06 6.24
N LYS A 1071 15.47 18.37 5.60
CA LYS A 1071 15.04 18.65 4.23
C LYS A 1071 13.52 18.49 4.06
N LEU A 1072 12.99 19.03 2.97
CA LEU A 1072 11.56 19.03 2.59
C LEU A 1072 10.66 19.81 3.55
N THR A 1073 10.37 19.23 4.71
CA THR A 1073 9.37 19.73 5.67
C THR A 1073 10.00 19.85 7.06
N SER A 1074 11.15 20.55 7.10
CA SER A 1074 11.92 20.80 8.32
C SER A 1074 11.69 22.23 8.81
N GLY A 1075 11.30 22.38 10.07
CA GLY A 1075 11.05 23.68 10.68
C GLY A 1075 12.33 24.41 11.11
N GLU A 1076 12.17 25.50 11.86
CA GLU A 1076 13.27 26.40 12.22
C GLU A 1076 14.16 25.87 13.35
N GLY A 1077 15.40 26.37 13.41
CA GLY A 1077 16.27 26.22 14.58
C GLY A 1077 16.86 24.83 14.79
N ASN A 1078 16.80 23.96 13.79
CA ASN A 1078 17.47 22.66 13.82
C ASN A 1078 19.00 22.82 13.70
N VAL A 1079 19.76 22.04 14.47
CA VAL A 1079 21.21 22.15 14.57
C VAL A 1079 21.89 20.78 14.46
N PHE A 1080 22.89 20.68 13.58
CA PHE A 1080 23.89 19.61 13.58
C PHE A 1080 25.20 20.14 14.16
N ARG A 1081 25.65 19.60 15.29
CA ARG A 1081 26.89 20.00 15.96
C ARG A 1081 27.81 18.81 16.20
N GLY A 1082 29.09 18.94 15.83
CA GLY A 1082 30.05 17.86 16.08
C GLY A 1082 29.75 16.60 15.27
N ALA A 1083 28.95 16.71 14.20
CA ALA A 1083 28.47 15.58 13.42
C ALA A 1083 29.52 15.13 12.39
N ILE A 1084 29.58 13.82 12.13
CA ILE A 1084 30.50 13.25 11.13
C ILE A 1084 29.70 12.41 10.14
N ALA A 1085 29.67 12.80 8.87
CA ALA A 1085 29.07 12.01 7.80
C ALA A 1085 30.15 11.49 6.86
N HIS A 1086 30.19 10.17 6.62
CA HIS A 1086 31.16 9.63 5.69
C HIS A 1086 30.70 8.39 4.95
N ASN A 1087 31.19 8.19 3.73
CA ASN A 1087 30.93 6.97 2.97
C ASN A 1087 29.43 6.66 2.77
N ASN A 1088 28.55 7.66 2.84
CA ASN A 1088 27.14 7.49 2.42
C ASN A 1088 27.08 7.46 0.89
N ILE A 1089 26.09 6.77 0.31
CA ILE A 1089 26.05 6.57 -1.15
C ILE A 1089 25.78 7.87 -1.91
N ASP A 1090 25.01 8.78 -1.30
CA ASP A 1090 24.67 10.09 -1.84
C ASP A 1090 25.47 11.19 -1.13
N ASP A 1091 24.87 12.09 -0.34
CA ASP A 1091 25.59 13.18 0.30
C ASP A 1091 25.99 12.90 1.76
N GLY A 1092 26.94 13.68 2.28
CA GLY A 1092 27.20 13.71 3.71
C GLY A 1092 26.08 14.39 4.49
N PHE A 1093 25.71 15.59 4.06
CA PHE A 1093 24.62 16.38 4.59
C PHE A 1093 23.74 16.91 3.46
N ASP A 1094 22.42 16.82 3.61
CA ASP A 1094 21.45 17.35 2.64
C ASP A 1094 20.37 18.23 3.31
N LEU A 1095 20.28 19.48 2.86
CA LEU A 1095 19.29 20.48 3.29
C LEU A 1095 18.29 20.84 2.17
N TYR A 1096 17.99 19.91 1.26
CA TYR A 1096 17.11 20.15 0.11
C TYR A 1096 15.78 20.80 0.49
N ALA A 1097 15.46 21.92 -0.17
CA ALA A 1097 14.14 22.55 -0.15
C ALA A 1097 13.48 22.32 -1.51
N LYS A 1098 12.17 22.08 -1.52
CA LYS A 1098 11.38 21.83 -2.72
C LYS A 1098 10.34 22.93 -2.90
N VAL A 1099 10.14 23.40 -4.13
CA VAL A 1099 9.28 24.56 -4.43
C VAL A 1099 7.84 24.29 -4.02
N GLY A 1100 7.32 23.10 -4.33
CA GLY A 1100 5.96 22.72 -3.93
C GLY A 1100 5.73 22.64 -2.41
N THR A 1101 6.78 22.53 -1.59
CA THR A 1101 6.67 22.65 -0.12
C THR A 1101 7.05 24.05 0.40
N GLY A 1102 7.73 24.86 -0.42
CA GLY A 1102 8.28 26.15 -0.04
C GLY A 1102 9.59 26.07 0.75
N ALA A 1103 9.95 27.20 1.36
CA ALA A 1103 11.16 27.34 2.16
C ALA A 1103 11.08 26.53 3.47
N ILE A 1104 12.15 25.78 3.76
CA ILE A 1104 12.35 25.15 5.07
C ILE A 1104 12.97 26.12 6.07
N GLY A 1105 12.93 25.76 7.35
CA GLY A 1105 13.61 26.53 8.38
C GLY A 1105 15.15 26.52 8.23
N ALA A 1106 15.78 27.64 8.60
CA ALA A 1106 17.23 27.75 8.53
C ALA A 1106 17.93 26.80 9.52
N VAL A 1107 18.70 25.87 8.97
CA VAL A 1107 19.56 24.92 9.70
C VAL A 1107 20.95 25.49 9.99
N VAL A 1108 21.49 25.17 11.17
CA VAL A 1108 22.89 25.44 11.54
C VAL A 1108 23.70 24.14 11.55
N ILE A 1109 24.80 24.11 10.81
CA ILE A 1109 25.81 23.03 10.84
C ILE A 1109 27.10 23.59 11.41
N GLU A 1110 27.59 23.03 12.53
CA GLU A 1110 28.81 23.52 13.15
C GLU A 1110 29.73 22.41 13.67
N ASP A 1111 31.03 22.70 13.66
CA ASP A 1111 32.08 21.83 14.17
C ASP A 1111 32.01 20.41 13.58
N SER A 1112 31.66 20.28 12.29
CA SER A 1112 31.27 19.01 11.66
C SER A 1112 32.18 18.59 10.50
N ILE A 1113 32.13 17.31 10.12
CA ILE A 1113 33.01 16.72 9.09
C ILE A 1113 32.20 15.91 8.07
N ALA A 1114 32.48 16.12 6.78
CA ALA A 1114 31.95 15.30 5.69
C ALA A 1114 33.09 14.72 4.83
N TYR A 1115 33.20 13.40 4.68
CA TYR A 1115 34.26 12.82 3.84
C TYR A 1115 33.89 11.54 3.11
N ARG A 1116 34.45 11.35 1.91
CA ARG A 1116 34.30 10.12 1.09
C ARG A 1116 32.85 9.70 0.83
N ASN A 1117 31.88 10.62 0.91
CA ASN A 1117 30.53 10.35 0.45
C ASN A 1117 30.55 10.12 -1.08
N GLY A 1118 29.64 9.27 -1.56
CA GLY A 1118 29.64 8.70 -2.90
C GLY A 1118 30.39 7.37 -3.07
N THR A 1119 31.05 6.87 -2.03
CA THR A 1119 31.72 5.56 -2.04
C THR A 1119 31.63 4.93 -0.66
N LEU A 1120 31.05 3.74 -0.55
CA LEU A 1120 30.95 3.01 0.72
C LEU A 1120 32.33 2.60 1.25
N THR A 1121 32.43 2.27 2.54
CA THR A 1121 33.68 1.82 3.17
C THR A 1121 34.23 0.52 2.56
N ASN A 1122 33.35 -0.30 1.96
CA ASN A 1122 33.73 -1.50 1.21
C ASN A 1122 34.32 -1.22 -0.19
N GLY A 1123 34.32 0.05 -0.63
CA GLY A 1123 34.86 0.50 -1.92
C GLY A 1123 33.85 0.56 -3.06
N SER A 1124 32.59 0.20 -2.84
CA SER A 1124 31.51 0.35 -3.82
C SER A 1124 31.19 1.83 -4.04
N ALA A 1125 31.30 2.31 -5.28
CA ALA A 1125 30.93 3.66 -5.67
C ALA A 1125 29.47 3.70 -6.12
N GLY A 1126 28.73 4.72 -5.67
CA GLY A 1126 27.30 4.90 -5.97
C GLY A 1126 27.01 5.76 -7.20
N GLY A 1127 25.73 5.83 -7.57
CA GLY A 1127 25.20 6.68 -8.63
C GLY A 1127 24.83 8.13 -8.25
N GLY A 1128 24.78 8.47 -6.96
CA GLY A 1128 24.25 9.74 -6.44
C GLY A 1128 25.06 11.00 -6.74
N ASP A 1129 24.73 12.09 -6.06
CA ASP A 1129 25.33 13.42 -6.19
C ASP A 1129 26.66 13.56 -5.47
N LYS A 1130 26.87 12.87 -4.33
CA LYS A 1130 28.20 12.65 -3.70
C LYS A 1130 28.85 13.86 -3.05
N ASN A 1131 28.07 14.84 -2.62
CA ASN A 1131 28.58 16.05 -1.99
C ASN A 1131 28.99 15.81 -0.53
N GLY A 1132 29.87 16.67 -0.01
CA GLY A 1132 30.13 16.75 1.43
C GLY A 1132 28.95 17.39 2.16
N PHE A 1133 28.67 18.65 1.83
CA PHE A 1133 27.57 19.44 2.35
C PHE A 1133 26.73 20.02 1.21
N LYS A 1134 25.53 19.48 1.00
CA LYS A 1134 24.49 20.02 0.11
C LYS A 1134 23.56 20.93 0.92
N LEU A 1135 23.61 22.24 0.65
CA LEU A 1135 23.10 23.28 1.54
C LEU A 1135 21.86 24.02 0.97
N GLY A 1136 20.97 23.27 0.32
CA GLY A 1136 19.68 23.77 -0.17
C GLY A 1136 19.35 23.32 -1.60
N GLY A 1137 18.15 23.62 -2.11
CA GLY A 1137 17.63 23.08 -3.38
C GLY A 1137 16.58 23.96 -4.07
N GLU A 1138 16.47 23.81 -5.39
CA GLU A 1138 15.48 24.43 -6.30
C GLU A 1138 15.41 25.97 -6.35
N GLY A 1139 16.51 26.68 -6.05
CA GLY A 1139 16.50 28.15 -6.13
C GLY A 1139 15.84 28.84 -4.92
N ILE A 1140 15.43 28.06 -3.91
CA ILE A 1140 14.68 28.57 -2.76
C ILE A 1140 15.64 29.20 -1.75
N TYR A 1141 15.40 30.47 -1.42
CA TYR A 1141 16.20 31.20 -0.45
C TYR A 1141 15.98 30.68 0.97
N VAL A 1142 17.01 30.04 1.54
CA VAL A 1142 17.04 29.67 2.96
C VAL A 1142 18.43 29.98 3.55
N PRO A 1143 18.57 30.94 4.48
CA PRO A 1143 19.88 31.42 4.95
C PRO A 1143 20.53 30.45 5.95
N HIS A 1144 20.88 29.25 5.50
CA HIS A 1144 21.60 28.25 6.30
C HIS A 1144 22.96 28.80 6.79
N ILE A 1145 23.41 28.29 7.93
CA ILE A 1145 24.71 28.67 8.51
C ILE A 1145 25.58 27.42 8.61
N ILE A 1146 26.76 27.46 8.02
CA ILE A 1146 27.77 26.42 8.19
C ILE A 1146 29.09 27.00 8.69
N ARG A 1147 29.61 26.47 9.81
CA ARG A 1147 30.85 26.98 10.39
C ARG A 1147 31.75 25.94 11.04
N ASN A 1148 33.05 26.23 11.08
CA ASN A 1148 34.07 25.38 11.70
C ASN A 1148 34.08 23.93 11.16
N SER A 1149 33.69 23.73 9.91
CA SER A 1149 33.49 22.40 9.33
C SER A 1149 34.53 22.06 8.28
N ILE A 1150 34.76 20.76 8.07
CA ILE A 1150 35.74 20.23 7.11
C ILE A 1150 35.09 19.26 6.12
N ALA A 1151 35.29 19.48 4.81
CA ALA A 1151 34.89 18.54 3.76
C ALA A 1151 36.11 18.03 2.98
N PHE A 1152 36.30 16.71 2.86
CA PHE A 1152 37.41 16.19 2.08
C PHE A 1152 37.16 14.85 1.40
N GLU A 1153 37.79 14.64 0.24
CA GLU A 1153 37.73 13.39 -0.53
C GLU A 1153 36.31 12.89 -0.85
N ASN A 1154 35.29 13.75 -0.88
CA ASN A 1154 33.94 13.39 -1.36
C ASN A 1154 33.95 13.21 -2.90
N GLY A 1155 33.03 12.38 -3.41
CA GLY A 1155 32.94 12.04 -4.84
C GLY A 1155 32.47 13.18 -5.75
N SER A 1156 31.99 14.29 -5.19
CA SER A 1156 31.62 15.50 -5.90
C SER A 1156 32.09 16.75 -5.14
N THR A 1157 31.22 17.71 -4.85
CA THR A 1157 31.60 19.01 -4.28
C THR A 1157 31.75 18.93 -2.76
N GLY A 1158 32.77 19.57 -2.19
CA GLY A 1158 32.92 19.67 -0.74
C GLY A 1158 31.77 20.41 -0.07
N PHE A 1159 31.53 21.65 -0.50
CA PHE A 1159 30.44 22.51 -0.05
C PHE A 1159 29.69 23.04 -1.28
N THR A 1160 28.40 22.73 -1.39
CA THR A 1160 27.55 23.22 -2.48
C THR A 1160 26.30 23.92 -1.94
N SER A 1161 25.97 25.09 -2.48
CA SER A 1161 24.67 25.73 -2.26
C SER A 1161 23.54 24.96 -2.93
N ASN A 1162 23.86 24.12 -3.93
CA ASN A 1162 22.91 23.33 -4.71
C ASN A 1162 21.67 24.15 -5.12
N SER A 1163 21.93 25.32 -5.72
CA SER A 1163 20.97 26.33 -6.16
C SER A 1163 20.29 27.20 -5.11
N ASN A 1164 20.41 26.94 -3.80
CA ASN A 1164 19.93 27.89 -2.79
C ASN A 1164 20.69 29.23 -2.92
N PRO A 1165 20.00 30.37 -3.08
CA PRO A 1165 20.64 31.68 -3.23
C PRO A 1165 21.16 32.29 -1.92
N GLY A 1166 20.79 31.77 -0.75
CA GLY A 1166 21.17 32.32 0.56
C GLY A 1166 22.00 31.33 1.39
N LEU A 1167 23.26 31.65 1.68
CA LEU A 1167 24.12 30.77 2.50
C LEU A 1167 25.20 31.57 3.22
N ILE A 1168 25.41 31.26 4.51
CA ILE A 1168 26.45 31.87 5.35
C ILE A 1168 27.49 30.79 5.71
N ALA A 1169 28.70 30.92 5.16
CA ALA A 1169 29.80 29.97 5.40
C ALA A 1169 31.00 30.64 6.10
N GLU A 1170 31.32 30.18 7.32
CA GLU A 1170 32.38 30.77 8.16
C GLU A 1170 33.42 29.75 8.63
N ASN A 1171 34.71 30.04 8.44
CA ASN A 1171 35.81 29.26 9.02
C ASN A 1171 35.76 27.76 8.64
N ASN A 1172 35.53 27.47 7.35
CA ASN A 1172 35.44 26.10 6.83
C ASN A 1172 36.68 25.74 5.99
N ILE A 1173 37.02 24.45 5.94
CA ILE A 1173 38.14 23.94 5.13
C ILE A 1173 37.66 22.85 4.17
N ALA A 1174 37.93 23.00 2.88
CA ALA A 1174 37.66 22.01 1.86
C ALA A 1174 38.98 21.48 1.27
N PHE A 1175 39.10 20.15 1.14
CA PHE A 1175 40.32 19.51 0.68
C PHE A 1175 40.07 18.33 -0.27
N ASN A 1176 40.59 18.41 -1.50
CA ASN A 1176 40.65 17.28 -2.44
C ASN A 1176 39.30 16.59 -2.72
N ASN A 1177 38.18 17.31 -2.68
CA ASN A 1177 36.90 16.76 -3.15
C ASN A 1177 36.93 16.62 -4.69
N GLU A 1178 36.36 15.55 -5.24
CA GLU A 1178 36.56 15.17 -6.66
C GLU A 1178 35.89 16.15 -7.64
N GLY A 1179 34.67 16.61 -7.33
CA GLY A 1179 33.91 17.60 -8.10
C GLY A 1179 34.30 19.06 -7.85
N GLY A 1180 35.28 19.32 -6.97
CA GLY A 1180 35.68 20.66 -6.54
C GLY A 1180 35.37 20.91 -5.07
N ASN A 1181 35.97 21.94 -4.49
CA ASN A 1181 35.87 22.19 -3.06
C ASN A 1181 34.68 23.08 -2.68
N LEU A 1182 34.34 24.06 -3.50
CA LEU A 1182 33.26 25.02 -3.27
C LEU A 1182 32.45 25.31 -4.54
N ASP A 1183 31.12 25.19 -4.44
CA ASP A 1183 30.14 25.71 -5.40
C ASP A 1183 29.07 26.55 -4.68
N MET A 1184 29.15 27.86 -4.78
CA MET A 1184 28.13 28.82 -4.35
C MET A 1184 27.51 29.45 -5.60
N SER A 1185 26.47 28.80 -6.12
CA SER A 1185 25.74 29.25 -7.31
C SER A 1185 24.23 29.02 -7.17
N THR A 1186 23.48 29.76 -7.97
CA THR A 1186 22.02 29.63 -8.14
C THR A 1186 21.64 29.86 -9.60
N TYR A 1187 20.35 29.76 -9.93
CA TYR A 1187 19.84 30.02 -11.27
C TYR A 1187 20.02 31.49 -11.67
N THR A 1188 20.24 31.75 -12.95
CA THR A 1188 20.64 33.07 -13.48
C THR A 1188 19.64 34.20 -13.24
N ASN A 1189 18.37 33.86 -13.02
CA ASN A 1189 17.27 34.77 -12.73
C ASN A 1189 17.02 35.00 -11.22
N ILE A 1190 17.74 34.31 -10.34
CA ILE A 1190 17.57 34.39 -8.89
C ILE A 1190 18.68 35.25 -8.29
N GLN A 1191 18.30 36.18 -7.40
CA GLN A 1191 19.26 37.06 -6.76
C GLN A 1191 20.04 36.32 -5.66
N GLU A 1192 21.36 36.29 -5.80
CA GLU A 1192 22.29 35.70 -4.83
C GLU A 1192 22.49 36.56 -3.56
N ASP A 1193 22.48 35.92 -2.40
CA ASP A 1193 22.73 36.49 -1.07
C ASP A 1193 23.64 35.57 -0.22
N PHE A 1194 24.82 35.28 -0.79
CA PHE A 1194 25.87 34.52 -0.11
C PHE A 1194 26.78 35.37 0.78
N GLU A 1195 27.23 34.78 1.89
CA GLU A 1195 28.30 35.25 2.76
C GLU A 1195 29.39 34.19 2.94
N LEU A 1196 30.66 34.62 2.83
CA LEU A 1196 31.83 33.73 2.91
C LEU A 1196 32.97 34.42 3.67
N ASP A 1197 33.38 33.83 4.80
CA ASP A 1197 34.51 34.34 5.60
C ASP A 1197 35.41 33.20 6.10
N ARG A 1198 36.74 33.43 6.06
CA ARG A 1198 37.77 32.46 6.49
C ARG A 1198 37.63 31.07 5.85
N PHE A 1199 37.19 31.01 4.59
CA PHE A 1199 37.11 29.74 3.86
C PHE A 1199 38.48 29.37 3.28
N ILE A 1200 38.87 28.09 3.42
CA ILE A 1200 40.13 27.57 2.88
C ILE A 1200 39.82 26.40 1.96
N SER A 1201 40.00 26.62 0.65
CA SER A 1201 39.94 25.58 -0.38
C SER A 1201 41.35 25.20 -0.78
N TYR A 1202 41.73 23.92 -0.68
CA TYR A 1202 43.05 23.46 -1.07
C TYR A 1202 43.02 22.12 -1.83
N HIS A 1203 43.86 22.02 -2.86
CA HIS A 1203 44.06 20.81 -3.65
C HIS A 1203 45.54 20.47 -3.78
N THR A 1204 45.85 19.18 -3.74
CA THR A 1204 47.21 18.64 -4.04
C THR A 1204 47.28 17.97 -5.40
N ARG A 1205 46.18 18.01 -6.16
CA ARG A 1205 46.00 17.38 -7.47
C ARG A 1205 45.16 18.30 -8.37
N PRO A 1206 45.26 18.18 -9.71
CA PRO A 1206 44.38 18.90 -10.61
C PRO A 1206 42.91 18.69 -10.24
N ALA A 1207 42.14 19.78 -10.21
CA ALA A 1207 40.74 19.78 -9.83
C ALA A 1207 39.99 20.93 -10.51
N LEU A 1208 38.66 20.93 -10.40
CA LEU A 1208 37.84 22.05 -10.85
C LEU A 1208 38.07 23.27 -9.95
N ARG A 1209 38.05 24.46 -10.56
CA ARG A 1209 38.11 25.72 -9.82
C ARG A 1209 36.85 25.88 -8.95
N ASP A 1210 37.00 26.58 -7.83
CA ASP A 1210 35.87 26.96 -7.00
C ASP A 1210 34.93 27.88 -7.79
N ARG A 1211 33.62 27.68 -7.59
CA ARG A 1211 32.54 28.47 -8.17
C ARG A 1211 31.90 29.31 -7.09
N TYR A 1212 31.93 30.63 -7.27
CA TYR A 1212 31.40 31.59 -6.31
C TYR A 1212 31.31 32.97 -6.97
N PRO A 1213 30.49 33.90 -6.46
CA PRO A 1213 30.47 35.27 -6.94
C PRO A 1213 31.76 36.00 -6.54
N TYR A 1214 32.44 36.65 -7.49
CA TYR A 1214 33.72 37.36 -7.23
C TYR A 1214 33.63 38.43 -6.12
N ARG A 1215 32.42 38.90 -5.77
CA ARG A 1215 32.21 39.80 -4.61
C ARG A 1215 32.62 39.18 -3.27
N LEU A 1216 32.64 37.84 -3.16
CA LEU A 1216 33.01 37.08 -1.97
C LEU A 1216 34.53 36.97 -1.76
N GLU A 1217 35.34 37.40 -2.73
CA GLU A 1217 36.79 37.43 -2.55
C GLU A 1217 37.20 38.39 -1.44
N SER A 1218 37.95 37.87 -0.48
CA SER A 1218 38.42 38.61 0.69
C SER A 1218 39.89 38.28 0.99
N ASN A 1219 40.46 38.96 2.00
CA ASN A 1219 41.81 38.63 2.46
C ASN A 1219 41.83 37.40 3.38
N SER A 1220 40.67 37.01 3.92
CA SER A 1220 40.50 35.87 4.81
C SER A 1220 40.16 34.57 4.06
N ASN A 1221 39.63 34.66 2.84
CA ASN A 1221 39.28 33.52 2.00
C ASN A 1221 40.46 33.12 1.11
N TYR A 1222 40.81 31.84 1.09
CA TYR A 1222 41.78 31.24 0.17
C TYR A 1222 41.04 30.27 -0.73
N LEU A 1223 40.85 30.67 -1.99
CA LEU A 1223 39.98 29.98 -2.96
C LEU A 1223 40.82 29.41 -4.10
N PHE A 1224 40.44 28.24 -4.59
CA PHE A 1224 41.16 27.49 -5.61
C PHE A 1224 40.72 27.94 -7.01
N ASP A 1225 41.65 28.44 -7.81
CA ASP A 1225 41.37 29.00 -9.14
C ASP A 1225 41.43 27.97 -10.29
N GLY A 1226 41.72 26.70 -9.95
CA GLY A 1226 41.97 25.60 -10.90
C GLY A 1226 43.44 25.18 -10.99
N ASP A 1227 44.37 25.98 -10.46
CA ASP A 1227 45.81 25.69 -10.39
C ASP A 1227 46.37 25.91 -8.97
N VAL A 1228 46.04 27.04 -8.35
CA VAL A 1228 46.53 27.44 -7.02
C VAL A 1228 45.38 27.92 -6.12
N SER A 1229 45.61 27.84 -4.81
CA SER A 1229 44.74 28.45 -3.81
C SER A 1229 45.30 29.79 -3.36
N GLU A 1230 44.56 30.87 -3.55
CA GLU A 1230 44.99 32.22 -3.16
C GLU A 1230 43.86 33.09 -2.62
N ASN A 1231 44.25 34.16 -1.92
CA ASN A 1231 43.30 35.18 -1.46
C ASN A 1231 43.27 36.39 -2.40
N LYS A 1232 42.41 37.38 -2.10
CA LYS A 1232 42.24 38.62 -2.89
C LYS A 1232 43.55 39.42 -3.13
N LYS A 1233 44.58 39.22 -2.31
CA LYS A 1233 45.90 39.88 -2.44
C LYS A 1233 46.88 39.09 -3.31
N GLY A 1234 46.49 37.92 -3.84
CA GLY A 1234 47.38 36.99 -4.53
C GLY A 1234 48.35 36.27 -3.59
N ILE A 1235 48.02 36.18 -2.29
CA ILE A 1235 48.82 35.36 -1.36
C ILE A 1235 48.41 33.91 -1.56
N GLN A 1236 49.30 33.13 -2.16
CA GLN A 1236 49.12 31.71 -2.41
C GLN A 1236 49.43 30.87 -1.17
N ILE A 1237 48.68 29.78 -1.00
CA ILE A 1237 48.89 28.77 0.04
C ILE A 1237 49.38 27.46 -0.57
N ASN A 1238 50.06 26.67 0.25
CA ASN A 1238 50.65 25.39 -0.12
C ASN A 1238 50.73 24.47 1.11
N GLU A 1239 51.26 23.26 0.94
CA GLU A 1239 51.38 22.23 1.98
C GLU A 1239 52.00 22.71 3.31
N GLN A 1240 52.88 23.72 3.30
CA GLN A 1240 53.53 24.23 4.52
C GLN A 1240 52.57 25.00 5.44
N HIS A 1241 51.41 25.39 4.91
CA HIS A 1241 50.36 26.07 5.65
C HIS A 1241 49.40 25.10 6.36
N PHE A 1242 49.70 23.80 6.33
CA PHE A 1242 48.97 22.77 7.06
C PHE A 1242 49.96 21.93 7.87
N ARG A 1243 49.60 21.53 9.09
CA ARG A 1243 50.47 20.59 9.86
C ARG A 1243 50.51 19.21 9.24
N SER A 1244 49.38 18.74 8.70
CA SER A 1244 49.26 17.47 7.98
C SER A 1244 48.20 17.57 6.89
N LEU A 1245 48.45 16.91 5.76
CA LEU A 1245 47.48 16.69 4.68
C LEU A 1245 47.03 15.23 4.58
N HIS A 1246 47.37 14.43 5.60
CA HIS A 1246 46.97 13.03 5.70
C HIS A 1246 46.01 12.85 6.87
N PRO A 1247 44.74 12.46 6.61
CA PRO A 1247 43.76 12.24 7.66
C PRO A 1247 44.06 10.94 8.42
N GLN A 1248 43.76 10.93 9.73
CA GLN A 1248 43.77 9.71 10.54
C GLN A 1248 42.34 9.22 10.70
N LEU A 1249 41.95 8.26 9.86
CA LEU A 1249 40.58 7.75 9.81
C LEU A 1249 40.45 6.38 10.53
N PRO A 1250 39.30 6.08 11.13
CA PRO A 1250 38.16 6.99 11.35
C PRO A 1250 38.50 8.08 12.38
N TYR A 1251 37.80 9.22 12.31
CA TYR A 1251 37.92 10.27 13.33
C TYR A 1251 37.49 9.72 14.69
N LYS A 1252 38.19 10.16 15.74
CA LYS A 1252 37.91 9.75 17.11
C LYS A 1252 37.21 10.88 17.86
N ARG A 1253 36.47 10.49 18.90
CA ARG A 1253 35.85 11.40 19.86
C ARG A 1253 36.58 11.33 21.20
N ASP A 1254 36.57 12.43 21.95
CA ASP A 1254 37.07 12.47 23.31
C ASP A 1254 36.02 11.99 24.33
N GLU A 1255 36.30 12.15 25.63
CA GLU A 1255 35.39 11.71 26.69
C GLU A 1255 34.08 12.51 26.80
N ASN A 1256 34.01 13.69 26.18
CA ASN A 1256 32.80 14.52 26.09
C ASN A 1256 32.04 14.29 24.77
N GLY A 1257 32.53 13.40 23.91
CA GLY A 1257 31.99 13.16 22.57
C GLY A 1257 32.52 14.12 21.50
N ASP A 1258 33.35 15.10 21.88
CA ASP A 1258 33.86 16.10 20.94
C ASP A 1258 34.85 15.49 19.94
N ILE A 1259 34.86 16.00 18.71
CA ILE A 1259 35.77 15.53 17.67
C ILE A 1259 37.23 15.81 18.07
N ILE A 1260 38.06 14.78 18.02
CA ILE A 1260 39.52 14.92 18.12
C ILE A 1260 40.06 15.30 16.73
N TRP A 1261 40.10 16.60 16.44
CA TRP A 1261 40.51 17.16 15.14
C TRP A 1261 41.93 16.77 14.68
N GLY A 1262 42.86 16.57 15.61
CA GLY A 1262 44.24 16.19 15.31
C GLY A 1262 45.03 17.27 14.55
N ASP A 1263 46.04 16.84 13.79
CA ASP A 1263 46.91 17.74 13.00
C ASP A 1263 46.47 17.87 11.52
N PHE A 1264 45.52 17.05 11.07
CA PHE A 1264 45.04 17.08 9.69
C PHE A 1264 44.32 18.40 9.40
N LEU A 1265 44.70 19.07 8.32
CA LEU A 1265 44.22 20.39 7.91
C LEU A 1265 44.33 21.48 8.99
N TYR A 1266 45.14 21.26 10.03
CA TYR A 1266 45.40 22.30 11.02
C TYR A 1266 46.09 23.47 10.31
N TRP A 1267 45.38 24.59 10.23
CA TRP A 1267 45.78 25.78 9.50
C TRP A 1267 46.95 26.53 10.16
N ILE A 1268 47.95 26.88 9.34
CA ILE A 1268 49.11 27.70 9.69
C ILE A 1268 49.08 28.95 8.79
N PRO A 1269 48.69 30.13 9.30
CA PRO A 1269 48.55 31.32 8.47
C PRO A 1269 49.86 31.74 7.78
N PRO A 1270 49.82 32.25 6.54
CA PRO A 1270 50.99 32.83 5.88
C PRO A 1270 51.57 33.98 6.68
N ALA A 1271 52.90 34.14 6.65
CA ALA A 1271 53.56 35.30 7.24
C ALA A 1271 53.15 36.58 6.47
N ILE A 1272 52.50 37.52 7.18
CA ILE A 1272 51.99 38.79 6.63
C ILE A 1272 53.13 39.69 6.15
#